data_AF-A0A956ZTA3-F1
#
_entry.id   AF-A0A956ZTA3-F1
#
_cell.length_a   1.000
_cell.length_b   1.000
_cell.length_c   1.000
_cell.angle_alpha   90.00
_cell.angle_beta   90.00
_cell.angle_gamma   90.00
#
_symmetry.space_group_name_H-M   'P 1'
#
loop_
_entity.id
_entity.type
_entity.pdbx_description
1 polymer ?
#
loop_
_entity_poly.entity_id
_entity_poly.type
_entity_poly.pdbx_seq_one_letter_code
_entity_poly.pdbx_strand_id
1 'polypeptide(L)'
;MTYRILTLVLIALLGWQSAQAAEMPTLLVSEGLFSESQLATLQRDADLAQRSGVPILFVVVSGDGTSAGSAQSYAETMRTDYSVETSQDADDGIVFVVHWVANDPTKSVVVYSAGEHAFATTGLSEETIDSYIDKFVIPRLQNGKLFEASAFLIRLTRATSLYAPPPARAIAGAAQTTQNLLRYLAPTVVLGVFALAATRREPSAKERYAFIGAGLGIALMLAALSMWSHSRIGIAGLIAIVIALLVWGLWTTHTPLAIDWRRLAPDIVIVLALIGTSLWINWQQVEITPGDRDETRWINRAYYAADLADPFGPTWQDYVITVGQPPLGSIAIGIGMALQHQDLRATGVWDYQYDRNWYTAIGGYPTDEAMTAARRTNAVIGALATGAAYVLARLLTNRIGGVAAGVYLAWHPLHIVLSTQALSDETFALMLLLALIAAYRFAEKPTWGRALLLGMLLGLGGATKLTPLLLAPPLAGFGLLRLWFDRSSAGRRAGWMLIAQPFIAFATFVAVYPWLWENPVRRTWRLFAFRSSEMDAQTSAWPNALVENPLDALAHFGYKLTYTHSTSQKALQHIYDWLGIERTAVGFDLVLAAAGIVLLLWHVGRYGLWTPHALVAILMAGEIAILALGMKADFYRYHLPVVMIVSALSSYPIGIGWEILCAWVSQRRTQPTPEIIPEEAIA
;
A
#
# COMPACT_ATOMS: atom_id res chain seq x y z
N MET A 1 41.94 2.77 31.65
CA MET A 1 42.36 2.29 30.31
C MET A 1 41.20 2.24 29.32
N THR A 2 40.01 1.81 29.74
CA THR A 2 38.78 1.71 28.93
C THR A 2 38.24 3.06 28.41
N TYR A 3 38.37 4.15 29.17
CA TYR A 3 37.95 5.49 28.72
C TYR A 3 38.81 6.07 27.59
N ARG A 4 40.13 5.82 27.60
CA ARG A 4 41.03 6.28 26.51
C ARG A 4 40.82 5.54 25.20
N ILE A 5 40.39 4.27 25.25
CA ILE A 5 40.05 3.48 24.05
C ILE A 5 38.72 3.99 23.46
N LEU A 6 37.72 4.32 24.29
CA LEU A 6 36.46 4.88 23.81
C LEU A 6 36.64 6.29 23.19
N THR A 7 37.50 7.12 23.77
CA THR A 7 37.85 8.44 23.21
C THR A 7 38.67 8.34 21.92
N LEU A 8 39.57 7.36 21.80
CA LEU A 8 40.32 7.13 20.55
C LEU A 8 39.43 6.52 19.45
N VAL A 9 38.44 5.71 19.79
CA VAL A 9 37.43 5.22 18.83
C VAL A 9 36.47 6.33 18.43
N LEU A 10 36.06 7.22 19.35
CA LEU A 10 35.28 8.41 18.99
C LEU A 10 36.09 9.41 18.16
N ILE A 11 37.39 9.59 18.43
CA ILE A 11 38.27 10.45 17.62
C ILE A 11 38.61 9.78 16.28
N ALA A 12 38.62 8.45 16.17
CA ALA A 12 38.75 7.76 14.89
C ALA A 12 37.43 7.77 14.08
N LEU A 13 36.27 7.81 14.76
CA LEU A 13 34.95 7.91 14.13
C LEU A 13 34.53 9.36 13.83
N LEU A 14 35.05 10.35 14.55
CA LEU A 14 34.76 11.79 14.37
C LEU A 14 35.92 12.55 13.72
N GLY A 15 37.13 11.99 13.73
CA GLY A 15 38.35 12.54 13.12
C GLY A 15 38.58 12.10 11.69
N TRP A 16 37.60 11.42 11.08
CA TRP A 16 37.41 11.45 9.62
C TRP A 16 36.84 12.83 9.28
N GLN A 17 37.64 13.88 9.51
CA GLN A 17 37.51 15.10 8.72
C GLN A 17 37.65 14.62 7.28
N SER A 18 36.52 14.58 6.58
CA SER A 18 36.51 14.61 5.14
C SER A 18 37.58 15.61 4.74
N ALA A 19 38.62 15.14 4.04
CA ALA A 19 39.27 16.04 3.10
C ALA A 19 38.11 16.74 2.40
N GLN A 20 38.06 18.08 2.46
CA GLN A 20 37.15 18.86 1.65
C GLN A 20 37.52 18.50 0.20
N ALA A 21 37.00 17.37 -0.28
CA ALA A 21 36.84 17.13 -1.69
C ALA A 21 36.09 18.38 -2.13
N ALA A 22 36.78 19.24 -2.88
CA ALA A 22 36.19 20.45 -3.40
C ALA A 22 34.84 20.02 -3.99
N GLU A 23 33.75 20.56 -3.45
CA GLU A 23 32.42 20.17 -3.91
C GLU A 23 32.40 20.42 -5.41
N MET A 24 32.31 19.33 -6.18
CA MET A 24 32.24 19.39 -7.63
C MET A 24 31.05 20.28 -7.99
N PRO A 25 31.24 21.32 -8.83
CA PRO A 25 30.13 22.15 -9.24
C PRO A 25 29.10 21.28 -9.96
N THR A 26 27.83 21.43 -9.58
CA THR A 26 26.71 20.72 -10.23
C THR A 26 26.17 21.50 -11.42
N LEU A 27 26.51 22.80 -11.52
CA LEU A 27 26.08 23.71 -12.56
C LEU A 27 27.20 24.71 -12.91
N LEU A 28 27.50 24.85 -14.20
CA LEU A 28 28.39 25.87 -14.77
C LEU A 28 27.62 26.63 -15.85
N VAL A 29 27.59 27.96 -15.76
CA VAL A 29 26.84 28.81 -16.70
C VAL A 29 27.72 29.98 -17.15
N SER A 30 27.73 30.30 -18.44
CA SER A 30 28.30 31.56 -18.93
C SER A 30 27.59 32.78 -18.32
N GLU A 31 28.36 33.83 -18.01
CA GLU A 31 27.83 35.07 -17.44
C GLU A 31 26.73 35.69 -18.32
N GLY A 32 25.69 36.22 -17.68
CA GLY A 32 24.61 36.96 -18.34
C GLY A 32 23.53 36.10 -19.02
N LEU A 33 23.62 34.77 -19.02
CA LEU A 33 22.59 33.91 -19.64
C LEU A 33 21.29 33.79 -18.83
N PHE A 34 21.38 33.91 -17.50
CA PHE A 34 20.24 33.78 -16.60
C PHE A 34 20.20 34.95 -15.62
N SER A 35 18.98 35.32 -15.19
CA SER A 35 18.82 36.16 -14.00
C SER A 35 19.28 35.40 -12.74
N GLU A 36 19.61 36.13 -11.68
CA GLU A 36 20.03 35.54 -10.40
C GLU A 36 18.99 34.54 -9.85
N SER A 37 17.70 34.88 -9.95
CA SER A 37 16.60 34.00 -9.51
C SER A 37 16.51 32.68 -10.29
N GLN A 38 16.79 32.74 -11.60
CA GLN A 38 16.83 31.58 -12.48
C GLN A 38 18.06 30.72 -12.18
N LEU A 39 19.22 31.35 -12.00
CA LEU A 39 20.45 30.65 -11.64
C LEU A 39 20.31 29.93 -10.30
N ALA A 40 19.77 30.59 -9.28
CA ALA A 40 19.49 29.98 -7.98
C ALA A 40 18.52 28.78 -8.09
N THR A 41 17.53 28.86 -9.00
CA THR A 41 16.62 27.75 -9.27
C THR A 41 17.31 26.57 -9.93
N LEU A 42 18.11 26.82 -10.98
CA LEU A 42 18.87 25.76 -11.68
C LEU A 42 19.89 25.12 -10.74
N GLN A 43 20.61 25.91 -9.96
CA GLN A 43 21.59 25.44 -8.98
C GLN A 43 20.92 24.51 -7.96
N ARG A 44 19.81 24.96 -7.36
CA ARG A 44 19.05 24.14 -6.41
C ARG A 44 18.59 22.81 -7.05
N ASP A 45 18.07 22.86 -8.27
CA ASP A 45 17.58 21.67 -8.97
C ASP A 45 18.75 20.72 -9.32
N ALA A 46 19.93 21.25 -9.68
CA ALA A 46 21.15 20.48 -9.94
C ALA A 46 21.70 19.83 -8.66
N ASP A 47 21.73 20.55 -7.55
CA ASP A 47 22.14 20.03 -6.23
C ASP A 47 21.19 18.92 -5.74
N LEU A 48 19.90 19.01 -6.08
CA LEU A 48 18.93 17.97 -5.79
C LEU A 48 19.14 16.74 -6.69
N ALA A 49 19.55 16.92 -7.95
CA ALA A 49 19.92 15.82 -8.85
C ALA A 49 21.16 15.08 -8.31
N GLN A 50 22.20 15.83 -7.92
CA GLN A 50 23.41 15.28 -7.32
C GLN A 50 23.11 14.50 -6.03
N ARG A 51 22.27 15.05 -5.14
CA ARG A 51 21.84 14.38 -3.90
C ARG A 51 21.02 13.11 -4.13
N SER A 52 20.51 12.92 -5.35
CA SER A 52 19.80 11.70 -5.74
C SER A 52 20.74 10.53 -6.04
N GLY A 53 22.06 10.75 -5.93
CA GLY A 53 23.09 9.71 -6.08
C GLY A 53 23.62 9.55 -7.50
N VAL A 54 23.36 10.52 -8.39
CA VAL A 54 23.94 10.55 -9.73
C VAL A 54 24.92 11.72 -9.80
N PRO A 55 26.21 11.47 -10.09
CA PRO A 55 27.16 12.53 -10.36
C PRO A 55 26.77 13.20 -11.67
N ILE A 56 26.32 14.46 -11.58
CA ILE A 56 25.89 15.20 -12.77
C ILE A 56 26.46 16.60 -12.74
N LEU A 57 27.00 17.02 -13.88
CA LEU A 57 27.39 18.40 -14.14
C LEU A 57 26.55 18.95 -15.31
N PHE A 58 25.85 20.06 -15.07
CA PHE A 58 25.15 20.79 -16.11
C PHE A 58 25.97 21.99 -16.54
N VAL A 59 26.25 22.11 -17.84
CA VAL A 59 27.04 23.18 -18.42
C VAL A 59 26.19 23.93 -19.43
N VAL A 60 25.99 25.24 -19.24
CA VAL A 60 25.25 26.10 -20.17
C VAL A 60 26.19 27.17 -20.70
N VAL A 61 26.49 27.11 -21.99
CA VAL A 61 27.47 28.00 -22.64
C VAL A 61 26.84 28.79 -23.78
N SER A 62 27.29 30.03 -23.94
CA SER A 62 26.94 30.86 -25.10
C SER A 62 27.75 30.43 -26.32
N GLY A 63 27.10 30.35 -27.48
CA GLY A 63 27.66 29.86 -28.73
C GLY A 63 27.42 30.80 -29.90
N ASP A 64 28.28 30.70 -30.92
CA ASP A 64 28.19 31.49 -32.17
C ASP A 64 27.43 30.78 -33.31
N GLY A 65 27.06 29.51 -33.10
CA GLY A 65 26.33 28.68 -34.07
C GLY A 65 27.21 27.88 -35.04
N THR A 66 28.53 27.94 -34.94
CA THR A 66 29.47 27.14 -35.75
C THR A 66 30.08 25.94 -35.01
N SER A 67 29.94 25.92 -33.69
CA SER A 67 30.63 25.03 -32.74
C SER A 67 29.82 23.80 -32.29
N ALA A 68 28.72 23.43 -32.97
CA ALA A 68 27.90 22.28 -32.58
C ALA A 68 28.72 20.97 -32.54
N GLY A 69 29.63 20.75 -33.51
CA GLY A 69 30.51 19.58 -33.53
C GLY A 69 31.56 19.55 -32.41
N SER A 70 31.97 20.72 -31.89
CA SER A 70 32.88 20.79 -30.74
C SER A 70 32.18 20.58 -29.39
N ALA A 71 30.85 20.70 -29.33
CA ALA A 71 30.11 20.58 -28.07
C ALA A 71 30.24 19.17 -27.46
N GLN A 72 30.27 18.11 -28.28
CA GLN A 72 30.40 16.74 -27.79
C GLN A 72 31.76 16.50 -27.14
N SER A 73 32.86 16.86 -27.83
CA SER A 73 34.21 16.77 -27.26
C SER A 73 34.35 17.64 -26.02
N TYR A 74 33.69 18.80 -25.98
CA TYR A 74 33.66 19.66 -24.81
C TYR A 74 32.94 19.02 -23.62
N ALA A 75 31.83 18.31 -23.84
CA ALA A 75 31.15 17.55 -22.78
C ALA A 75 32.04 16.46 -22.20
N GLU A 76 32.80 15.75 -23.04
CA GLU A 76 33.76 14.72 -22.63
C GLU A 76 34.92 15.31 -21.82
N THR A 77 35.54 16.39 -22.31
CA THR A 77 36.58 17.13 -21.57
C THR A 77 36.06 17.59 -20.20
N MET A 78 34.85 18.15 -20.13
CA MET A 78 34.25 18.57 -18.87
C MET A 78 34.04 17.41 -17.90
N ARG A 79 33.61 16.24 -18.38
CA ARG A 79 33.43 15.05 -17.55
C ARG A 79 34.75 14.59 -16.94
N THR A 80 35.81 14.57 -17.73
CA THR A 80 37.16 14.17 -17.29
C THR A 80 37.80 15.21 -16.37
N ASP A 81 37.80 16.49 -16.76
CA ASP A 81 38.47 17.58 -16.03
C ASP A 81 37.88 17.82 -14.64
N TYR A 82 36.56 17.68 -14.51
CA TYR A 82 35.86 17.81 -13.22
C TYR A 82 35.70 16.47 -12.50
N SER A 83 36.20 15.37 -13.07
CA SER A 83 36.09 14.00 -12.54
C SER A 83 34.66 13.71 -12.06
N VAL A 84 33.70 13.87 -12.97
CA VAL A 84 32.27 13.71 -12.69
C VAL A 84 31.97 12.23 -12.49
N GLU A 85 32.13 11.73 -11.27
CA GLU A 85 31.92 10.34 -10.85
C GLU A 85 31.66 10.24 -9.33
N THR A 86 31.04 9.15 -8.86
CA THR A 86 30.70 8.96 -7.44
C THR A 86 31.93 8.69 -6.58
N SER A 87 32.94 8.05 -7.16
CA SER A 87 34.26 7.82 -6.58
C SER A 87 35.29 7.72 -7.69
N GLN A 88 36.57 7.89 -7.34
CA GLN A 88 37.66 7.73 -8.29
C GLN A 88 37.53 6.41 -9.07
N ASP A 89 37.58 6.49 -10.40
CA ASP A 89 37.47 5.37 -11.34
C ASP A 89 36.09 4.69 -11.40
N ALA A 90 35.03 5.32 -10.88
CA ALA A 90 33.67 4.76 -10.98
C ALA A 90 33.07 4.93 -12.38
N ASP A 91 33.47 5.97 -13.11
CA ASP A 91 33.03 6.28 -14.47
C ASP A 91 31.49 6.22 -14.63
N ASP A 92 30.76 6.77 -13.64
CA ASP A 92 29.31 6.69 -13.54
C ASP A 92 28.59 8.06 -13.59
N GLY A 93 29.32 9.13 -13.88
CA GLY A 93 28.74 10.46 -14.00
C GLY A 93 28.33 10.86 -15.41
N ILE A 94 27.51 11.91 -15.48
CA ILE A 94 26.92 12.45 -16.70
C ILE A 94 27.18 13.95 -16.76
N VAL A 95 27.66 14.46 -17.89
CA VAL A 95 27.76 15.89 -18.17
C VAL A 95 26.81 16.26 -19.28
N PHE A 96 25.90 17.21 -19.02
CA PHE A 96 25.05 17.79 -20.04
C PHE A 96 25.60 19.15 -20.45
N VAL A 97 25.75 19.39 -21.75
CA VAL A 97 26.14 20.69 -22.30
C VAL A 97 25.00 21.25 -23.13
N VAL A 98 24.44 22.38 -22.68
CA VAL A 98 23.49 23.20 -23.44
C VAL A 98 24.28 24.32 -24.12
N HIS A 99 24.43 24.20 -25.43
CA HIS A 99 25.10 25.19 -26.26
C HIS A 99 24.07 26.17 -26.85
N TRP A 100 23.99 27.36 -26.27
CA TRP A 100 22.95 28.36 -26.55
C TRP A 100 23.39 29.41 -27.56
N VAL A 101 22.67 29.56 -28.67
CA VAL A 101 22.96 30.55 -29.71
C VAL A 101 21.89 31.65 -29.67
N ALA A 102 22.13 32.68 -28.86
CA ALA A 102 21.11 33.71 -28.55
C ALA A 102 20.52 34.41 -29.79
N ASN A 103 21.35 34.65 -30.82
CA ASN A 103 20.93 35.33 -32.04
C ASN A 103 20.20 34.42 -33.03
N ASP A 104 20.28 33.10 -32.84
CA ASP A 104 19.63 32.10 -33.68
C ASP A 104 19.33 30.84 -32.86
N PRO A 105 18.28 30.88 -32.00
CA PRO A 105 17.93 29.77 -31.12
C PRO A 105 17.78 28.42 -31.83
N THR A 106 17.45 28.42 -33.12
CA THR A 106 17.30 27.21 -33.94
C THR A 106 18.60 26.42 -34.11
N LYS A 107 19.75 27.08 -33.93
CA LYS A 107 21.09 26.48 -33.93
C LYS A 107 21.59 26.04 -32.56
N SER A 108 20.78 26.23 -31.51
CA SER A 108 21.13 25.74 -30.17
C SER A 108 21.04 24.23 -30.12
N VAL A 109 21.99 23.60 -29.45
CA VAL A 109 22.06 22.14 -29.32
C VAL A 109 22.26 21.73 -27.87
N VAL A 110 21.83 20.52 -27.54
CA VAL A 110 22.14 19.86 -26.27
C VAL A 110 22.88 18.59 -26.61
N VAL A 111 23.99 18.37 -25.93
CA VAL A 111 24.78 17.15 -26.00
C VAL A 111 25.08 16.67 -24.59
N TYR A 112 25.50 15.41 -24.45
CA TYR A 112 25.95 14.89 -23.17
C TYR A 112 27.13 13.94 -23.34
N SER A 113 27.93 13.82 -22.29
CA SER A 113 28.92 12.76 -22.11
C SER A 113 28.55 11.97 -20.88
N ALA A 114 28.52 10.64 -20.99
CA ALA A 114 28.26 9.73 -19.89
C ALA A 114 29.44 8.76 -19.75
N GLY A 115 29.79 8.42 -18.52
CA GLY A 115 30.76 7.34 -18.29
C GLY A 115 30.18 5.95 -18.63
N GLU A 116 31.04 4.95 -18.77
CA GLU A 116 30.69 3.57 -19.14
C GLU A 116 29.67 2.95 -18.17
N HIS A 117 29.65 3.40 -16.92
CA HIS A 117 28.78 2.88 -15.87
C HIS A 117 27.65 3.82 -15.48
N ALA A 118 27.52 4.97 -16.14
CA ALA A 118 26.53 6.00 -15.78
C ALA A 118 25.07 5.50 -15.88
N PHE A 119 24.81 4.59 -16.81
CA PHE A 119 23.48 4.01 -17.03
C PHE A 119 23.22 2.74 -16.21
N ALA A 120 24.27 2.11 -15.70
CA ALA A 120 24.15 0.88 -14.90
C ALA A 120 23.49 1.14 -13.55
N THR A 121 23.55 2.38 -13.04
CA THR A 121 23.08 2.76 -11.71
C THR A 121 21.80 3.60 -11.73
N THR A 122 21.48 4.25 -12.85
CA THR A 122 20.48 5.33 -12.90
C THR A 122 19.18 4.95 -13.62
N GLY A 123 19.11 3.76 -14.24
CA GLY A 123 17.96 3.35 -15.04
C GLY A 123 17.71 4.23 -16.28
N LEU A 124 18.58 5.21 -16.55
CA LEU A 124 18.66 5.97 -17.78
C LEU A 124 19.29 5.10 -18.88
N SER A 125 18.94 5.38 -20.13
CA SER A 125 19.64 4.89 -21.31
C SER A 125 19.91 6.04 -22.27
N GLU A 126 20.91 5.90 -23.14
CA GLU A 126 21.17 6.88 -24.20
C GLU A 126 19.90 7.17 -25.02
N GLU A 127 19.21 6.12 -25.47
CA GLU A 127 17.93 6.24 -26.20
C GLU A 127 16.87 7.03 -25.43
N THR A 128 16.78 6.84 -24.10
CA THR A 128 15.83 7.56 -23.27
C THR A 128 16.20 9.04 -23.15
N ILE A 129 17.49 9.34 -22.95
CA ILE A 129 18.00 10.71 -22.87
C ILE A 129 17.80 11.43 -24.20
N ASP A 130 18.19 10.81 -25.31
CA ASP A 130 18.06 11.35 -26.66
C ASP A 130 16.59 11.66 -26.98
N SER A 131 15.70 10.69 -26.74
CA SER A 131 14.26 10.85 -26.92
C SER A 131 13.70 12.04 -26.12
N TYR A 132 14.16 12.22 -24.88
CA TYR A 132 13.73 13.34 -24.06
C TYR A 132 14.31 14.68 -24.51
N ILE A 133 15.58 14.72 -24.89
CA ILE A 133 16.22 15.92 -25.43
C ILE A 133 15.47 16.37 -26.67
N ASP A 134 15.22 15.46 -27.62
CA ASP A 134 14.53 15.74 -28.88
C ASP A 134 13.08 16.15 -28.68
N LYS A 135 12.35 15.44 -27.83
CA LYS A 135 10.91 15.67 -27.64
C LYS A 135 10.62 16.91 -26.81
N PHE A 136 11.47 17.25 -25.84
CA PHE A 136 11.13 18.24 -24.83
C PHE A 136 12.15 19.37 -24.69
N VAL A 137 13.44 19.11 -24.83
CA VAL A 137 14.48 20.12 -24.56
C VAL A 137 14.75 20.98 -25.79
N ILE A 138 15.02 20.35 -26.94
CA ILE A 138 15.29 21.03 -28.21
C ILE A 138 14.15 21.98 -28.59
N PRO A 139 12.85 21.58 -28.58
CA PRO A 139 11.78 22.49 -28.94
C PRO A 139 11.70 23.72 -28.03
N ARG A 140 12.04 23.60 -26.74
CA ARG A 140 12.07 24.75 -25.82
C ARG A 140 13.23 25.68 -26.14
N LEU A 141 14.41 25.13 -26.40
CA LEU A 141 15.58 25.92 -26.82
C LEU A 141 15.30 26.67 -28.11
N GLN A 142 14.84 25.98 -29.15
CA GLN A 142 14.56 26.58 -30.46
C GLN A 142 13.51 27.70 -30.39
N ASN A 143 12.64 27.68 -29.38
CA ASN A 143 11.64 28.73 -29.12
C ASN A 143 12.14 29.88 -28.22
N GLY A 144 13.44 30.03 -27.99
CA GLY A 144 13.96 31.12 -27.16
C GLY A 144 13.95 30.85 -25.65
N LYS A 145 13.54 29.65 -25.21
CA LYS A 145 13.23 29.37 -23.81
C LYS A 145 14.35 28.63 -23.08
N LEU A 146 15.55 29.22 -23.06
CA LEU A 146 16.75 28.63 -22.47
C LEU A 146 16.53 28.13 -21.03
N PHE A 147 15.98 28.98 -20.15
CA PHE A 147 15.75 28.62 -18.75
C PHE A 147 14.80 27.42 -18.59
N GLU A 148 13.68 27.41 -19.33
CA GLU A 148 12.72 26.29 -19.26
C GLU A 148 13.37 24.99 -19.75
N ALA A 149 14.18 25.05 -20.82
CA ALA A 149 14.88 23.88 -21.35
C ALA A 149 15.93 23.33 -20.37
N SER A 150 16.77 24.20 -19.80
CA SER A 150 17.79 23.80 -18.81
C SER A 150 17.15 23.24 -17.55
N ALA A 151 16.14 23.93 -16.99
CA ALA A 151 15.42 23.43 -15.81
C ALA A 151 14.74 22.09 -16.11
N PHE A 152 14.14 21.93 -17.29
CA PHE A 152 13.52 20.68 -17.70
C PHE A 152 14.52 19.53 -17.71
N LEU A 153 15.67 19.72 -18.36
CA LEU A 153 16.71 18.70 -18.47
C LEU A 153 17.19 18.25 -17.09
N ILE A 154 17.50 19.20 -16.20
CA ILE A 154 17.94 18.90 -14.82
C ILE A 154 16.89 18.07 -14.06
N ARG A 155 15.64 18.53 -14.09
CA ARG A 155 14.53 17.91 -13.36
C ARG A 155 14.19 16.54 -13.88
N LEU A 156 14.24 16.36 -15.20
CA LEU A 156 13.99 15.10 -15.86
C LEU A 156 15.07 14.08 -15.55
N THR A 157 16.35 14.47 -15.61
CA THR A 157 17.47 13.58 -15.26
C THR A 157 17.33 13.13 -13.80
N ARG A 158 17.04 14.05 -12.88
CA ARG A 158 16.76 13.73 -11.47
C ARG A 158 15.56 12.79 -11.31
N ALA A 159 14.44 13.11 -11.96
CA ALA A 159 13.24 12.30 -11.85
C ALA A 159 13.50 10.89 -12.38
N THR A 160 14.14 10.77 -13.53
CA THR A 160 14.44 9.46 -14.12
C THR A 160 15.43 8.69 -13.26
N SER A 161 16.49 9.31 -12.74
CA SER A 161 17.45 8.60 -11.88
C SER A 161 16.89 8.12 -10.56
N LEU A 162 16.00 8.89 -9.94
CA LEU A 162 15.33 8.49 -8.71
C LEU A 162 14.33 7.35 -8.95
N TYR A 163 13.64 7.38 -10.09
CA TYR A 163 12.40 6.66 -10.27
C TYR A 163 12.45 5.55 -11.31
N ALA A 164 13.45 5.52 -12.17
CA ALA A 164 13.70 4.40 -13.05
C ALA A 164 14.25 3.22 -12.24
N PRO A 165 13.74 2.00 -12.47
CA PRO A 165 14.31 0.83 -11.84
C PRO A 165 15.74 0.61 -12.36
N PRO A 166 16.72 0.33 -11.49
CA PRO A 166 18.04 -0.07 -11.96
C PRO A 166 17.95 -1.43 -12.68
N PRO A 167 18.93 -1.75 -13.55
CA PRO A 167 18.95 -3.02 -14.26
C PRO A 167 18.90 -4.21 -13.30
N ALA A 168 18.27 -5.30 -13.74
CA ALA A 168 18.22 -6.52 -12.95
C ALA A 168 19.64 -7.02 -12.68
N ARG A 169 19.91 -7.39 -11.43
CA ARG A 169 21.22 -7.89 -11.02
C ARG A 169 21.60 -9.12 -11.84
N ALA A 170 22.78 -9.08 -12.46
CA ALA A 170 23.34 -10.24 -13.15
C ALA A 170 23.57 -11.40 -12.17
N ILE A 171 23.09 -12.58 -12.55
CA ILE A 171 23.35 -13.85 -11.85
C ILE A 171 24.55 -14.53 -12.49
N ALA A 172 25.47 -15.02 -11.66
CA ALA A 172 26.70 -15.66 -12.09
C ALA A 172 27.01 -16.92 -11.26
N GLY A 173 27.93 -17.75 -11.76
CA GLY A 173 28.44 -18.93 -11.05
C GLY A 173 27.35 -19.94 -10.67
N ALA A 174 27.37 -20.41 -9.42
CA ALA A 174 26.48 -21.47 -8.94
C ALA A 174 24.99 -21.09 -8.99
N ALA A 175 24.65 -19.80 -8.86
CA ALA A 175 23.28 -19.31 -8.98
C ALA A 175 22.77 -19.49 -10.42
N GLN A 176 23.57 -19.14 -11.43
CA GLN A 176 23.21 -19.34 -12.84
C GLN A 176 23.03 -20.82 -13.19
N THR A 177 23.94 -21.68 -12.72
CA THR A 177 23.83 -23.14 -12.90
C THR A 177 22.54 -23.68 -12.29
N THR A 178 22.19 -23.22 -11.09
CA THR A 178 20.95 -23.62 -10.40
C THR A 178 19.72 -23.10 -11.12
N GLN A 179 19.76 -21.87 -11.61
CA GLN A 179 18.68 -21.31 -12.42
C GLN A 179 18.42 -22.19 -13.65
N ASN A 180 19.49 -22.59 -14.36
CA ASN A 180 19.43 -23.46 -15.52
C ASN A 180 18.86 -24.84 -15.18
N LEU A 181 19.27 -25.43 -14.04
CA LEU A 181 18.74 -26.72 -13.57
C LEU A 181 17.23 -26.64 -13.26
N LEU A 182 16.79 -25.58 -12.57
CA LEU A 182 15.39 -25.39 -12.20
C LEU A 182 14.46 -25.27 -13.42
N ARG A 183 14.97 -24.85 -14.59
CA ARG A 183 14.17 -24.81 -15.83
C ARG A 183 13.58 -26.18 -16.20
N TYR A 184 14.32 -27.26 -15.90
CA TYR A 184 13.89 -28.63 -16.20
C TYR A 184 13.34 -29.34 -14.96
N LEU A 185 13.96 -29.11 -13.78
CA LEU A 185 13.60 -29.80 -12.56
C LEU A 185 12.23 -29.35 -12.03
N ALA A 186 11.93 -28.06 -12.02
CA ALA A 186 10.69 -27.57 -11.41
C ALA A 186 9.41 -28.10 -12.10
N PRO A 187 9.28 -28.06 -13.45
CA PRO A 187 8.13 -28.68 -14.12
C PRO A 187 8.01 -30.18 -13.85
N THR A 188 9.14 -30.90 -13.81
CA THR A 188 9.16 -32.33 -13.51
C THR A 188 8.65 -32.62 -12.10
N VAL A 189 9.09 -31.84 -11.10
CA VAL A 189 8.62 -31.95 -9.71
C VAL A 189 7.13 -31.65 -9.61
N VAL A 190 6.65 -30.60 -10.29
CA VAL A 190 5.23 -30.23 -10.34
C VAL A 190 4.40 -31.39 -10.88
N LEU A 191 4.77 -31.95 -12.05
CA LEU A 191 4.09 -33.11 -12.64
C LEU A 191 4.09 -34.31 -11.69
N GLY A 192 5.19 -34.56 -10.98
CA GLY A 192 5.27 -35.59 -9.95
C GLY A 192 4.28 -35.38 -8.81
N VAL A 193 4.15 -34.16 -8.29
CA VAL A 193 3.18 -33.82 -7.24
C VAL A 193 1.74 -34.00 -7.75
N PHE A 194 1.42 -33.54 -8.97
CA PHE A 194 0.10 -33.73 -9.57
C PHE A 194 -0.24 -35.21 -9.78
N ALA A 195 0.71 -36.01 -10.29
CA ALA A 195 0.51 -37.45 -10.47
C ALA A 195 0.25 -38.16 -9.13
N LEU A 196 1.04 -37.84 -8.10
CA LEU A 196 0.85 -38.39 -6.75
C LEU A 196 -0.50 -37.96 -6.14
N ALA A 197 -0.91 -36.71 -6.30
CA ALA A 197 -2.22 -36.23 -5.86
C ALA A 197 -3.36 -36.98 -6.56
N ALA A 198 -3.27 -37.17 -7.87
CA ALA A 198 -4.30 -37.84 -8.67
C ALA A 198 -4.48 -39.33 -8.31
N THR A 199 -3.41 -40.00 -7.89
CA THR A 199 -3.46 -41.42 -7.46
C THR A 199 -4.05 -41.62 -6.06
N ARG A 200 -4.21 -40.56 -5.26
CA ARG A 200 -4.69 -40.61 -3.86
C ARG A 200 -6.06 -39.96 -3.71
N ARG A 201 -7.13 -40.65 -4.13
CA ARG A 201 -8.51 -40.13 -4.10
C ARG A 201 -9.14 -40.13 -2.70
N GLU A 202 -8.81 -41.13 -1.89
CA GLU A 202 -9.39 -41.31 -0.54
C GLU A 202 -8.28 -41.48 0.51
N PRO A 203 -7.39 -40.49 0.70
CA PRO A 203 -6.29 -40.62 1.64
C PRO A 203 -6.82 -40.61 3.08
N SER A 204 -6.28 -41.49 3.91
CA SER A 204 -6.42 -41.40 5.35
C SER A 204 -5.93 -40.03 5.85
N ALA A 205 -6.38 -39.59 7.02
CA ALA A 205 -5.94 -38.31 7.59
C ALA A 205 -4.40 -38.22 7.73
N LYS A 206 -3.75 -39.32 8.13
CA LYS A 206 -2.29 -39.39 8.25
C LYS A 206 -1.59 -39.22 6.90
N GLU A 207 -2.05 -39.92 5.86
CA GLU A 207 -1.49 -39.79 4.50
C GLU A 207 -1.69 -38.40 3.92
N ARG A 208 -2.83 -37.76 4.25
CA ARG A 208 -3.13 -36.40 3.84
C ARG A 208 -2.15 -35.40 4.43
N TYR A 209 -1.94 -35.45 5.75
CA TYR A 209 -0.96 -34.57 6.40
C TYR A 209 0.46 -34.86 5.94
N ALA A 210 0.83 -36.13 5.74
CA ALA A 210 2.14 -36.50 5.21
C ALA A 210 2.35 -35.96 3.79
N PHE A 211 1.35 -36.07 2.91
CA PHE A 211 1.42 -35.57 1.54
C PHE A 211 1.49 -34.04 1.49
N ILE A 212 0.63 -33.35 2.25
CA ILE A 212 0.66 -31.88 2.36
C ILE A 212 2.01 -31.44 2.94
N GLY A 213 2.49 -32.08 4.00
CA GLY A 213 3.78 -31.75 4.62
C GLY A 213 4.95 -31.95 3.66
N ALA A 214 5.00 -33.07 2.94
CA ALA A 214 6.04 -33.32 1.93
C ALA A 214 5.95 -32.31 0.77
N GLY A 215 4.76 -32.06 0.25
CA GLY A 215 4.54 -31.09 -0.83
C GLY A 215 4.93 -29.66 -0.42
N LEU A 216 4.59 -29.24 0.81
CA LEU A 216 5.02 -27.96 1.36
C LEU A 216 6.53 -27.90 1.58
N GLY A 217 7.16 -28.99 2.01
CA GLY A 217 8.62 -29.08 2.12
C GLY A 217 9.32 -28.89 0.76
N ILE A 218 8.81 -29.56 -0.27
CA ILE A 218 9.28 -29.40 -1.66
C ILE A 218 9.06 -27.97 -2.15
N ALA A 219 7.88 -27.40 -1.90
CA ALA A 219 7.54 -26.03 -2.23
C ALA A 219 8.51 -25.05 -1.57
N LEU A 220 8.78 -25.17 -0.27
CA LEU A 220 9.73 -24.31 0.45
C LEU A 220 11.16 -24.42 -0.10
N MET A 221 11.60 -25.64 -0.43
CA MET A 221 12.91 -25.85 -1.06
C MET A 221 12.98 -25.19 -2.45
N LEU A 222 11.94 -25.36 -3.28
CA LEU A 222 11.83 -24.68 -4.56
C LEU A 222 11.80 -23.16 -4.39
N ALA A 223 11.08 -22.64 -3.41
CA ALA A 223 11.05 -21.21 -3.11
C ALA A 223 12.45 -20.69 -2.80
N ALA A 224 13.16 -21.34 -1.86
CA ALA A 224 14.52 -20.95 -1.47
C ALA A 224 15.50 -20.98 -2.64
N LEU A 225 15.52 -22.06 -3.41
CA LEU A 225 16.41 -22.19 -4.58
C LEU A 225 16.04 -21.19 -5.68
N SER A 226 14.75 -20.93 -5.90
CA SER A 226 14.29 -19.99 -6.92
C SER A 226 14.61 -18.55 -6.56
N MET A 227 14.43 -18.17 -5.29
CA MET A 227 14.80 -16.85 -4.80
C MET A 227 16.32 -16.64 -4.87
N TRP A 228 17.12 -17.64 -4.48
CA TRP A 228 18.58 -17.53 -4.55
C TRP A 228 19.14 -17.48 -5.98
N SER A 229 18.53 -18.22 -6.91
CA SER A 229 18.98 -18.31 -8.32
C SER A 229 18.23 -17.39 -9.29
N HIS A 230 17.29 -16.58 -8.81
CA HIS A 230 16.41 -15.72 -9.62
C HIS A 230 15.66 -16.53 -10.70
N SER A 231 15.14 -17.71 -10.34
CA SER A 231 14.47 -18.62 -11.29
C SER A 231 12.95 -18.39 -11.36
N ARG A 232 12.48 -17.78 -12.45
CA ARG A 232 11.03 -17.59 -12.72
C ARG A 232 10.28 -18.92 -12.81
N ILE A 233 10.86 -19.91 -13.49
CA ILE A 233 10.25 -21.23 -13.68
C ILE A 233 10.13 -21.96 -12.33
N GLY A 234 11.11 -21.78 -11.44
CA GLY A 234 11.05 -22.34 -10.10
C GLY A 234 9.93 -21.71 -9.25
N ILE A 235 9.72 -20.39 -9.31
CA ILE A 235 8.58 -19.70 -8.66
C ILE A 235 7.24 -20.17 -9.25
N ALA A 236 7.12 -20.27 -10.57
CA ALA A 236 5.91 -20.80 -11.20
C ALA A 236 5.62 -22.25 -10.75
N GLY A 237 6.66 -23.08 -10.64
CA GLY A 237 6.55 -24.44 -10.14
C GLY A 237 6.12 -24.50 -8.67
N LEU A 238 6.66 -23.62 -7.81
CA LEU A 238 6.21 -23.43 -6.44
C LEU A 238 4.70 -23.12 -6.38
N ILE A 239 4.25 -22.11 -7.14
CA ILE A 239 2.85 -21.69 -7.17
C ILE A 239 1.95 -22.84 -7.63
N ALA A 240 2.35 -23.55 -8.69
CA ALA A 240 1.62 -24.70 -9.20
C ALA A 240 1.49 -25.83 -8.15
N ILE A 241 2.55 -26.12 -7.39
CA ILE A 241 2.50 -27.10 -6.29
C ILE A 241 1.54 -26.64 -5.18
N VAL A 242 1.61 -25.37 -4.76
CA VAL A 242 0.70 -24.84 -3.72
C VAL A 242 -0.75 -24.93 -4.18
N ILE A 243 -1.05 -24.52 -5.42
CA ILE A 243 -2.39 -24.64 -6.00
C ILE A 243 -2.82 -26.11 -6.07
N ALA A 244 -1.95 -27.02 -6.51
CA ALA A 244 -2.24 -28.44 -6.57
C ALA A 244 -2.59 -29.01 -5.18
N LEU A 245 -1.82 -28.66 -4.15
CA LEU A 245 -2.07 -29.07 -2.76
C LEU A 245 -3.37 -28.48 -2.22
N LEU A 246 -3.71 -27.23 -2.56
CA LEU A 246 -4.96 -26.60 -2.17
C LEU A 246 -6.16 -27.27 -2.84
N VAL A 247 -6.12 -27.46 -4.16
CA VAL A 247 -7.19 -28.12 -4.92
C VAL A 247 -7.37 -29.57 -4.45
N TRP A 248 -6.27 -30.31 -4.29
CA TRP A 248 -6.33 -31.69 -3.78
C TRP A 248 -6.81 -31.76 -2.33
N GLY A 249 -6.37 -30.84 -1.49
CA GLY A 249 -6.83 -30.68 -0.12
C GLY A 249 -8.33 -30.43 -0.05
N LEU A 250 -8.84 -29.47 -0.83
CA LEU A 250 -10.27 -29.17 -0.95
C LEU A 250 -11.05 -30.39 -1.46
N TRP A 251 -10.59 -31.04 -2.52
CA TRP A 251 -11.25 -32.22 -3.08
C TRP A 251 -11.36 -33.36 -2.06
N THR A 252 -10.27 -33.68 -1.36
CA THR A 252 -10.23 -34.78 -0.38
C THR A 252 -10.89 -34.42 0.96
N THR A 253 -11.08 -33.14 1.26
CA THR A 253 -11.78 -32.64 2.47
C THR A 253 -13.22 -32.27 2.21
N HIS A 254 -13.71 -32.37 0.97
CA HIS A 254 -15.06 -31.97 0.63
C HIS A 254 -16.08 -32.89 1.31
N THR A 255 -16.45 -32.54 2.54
CA THR A 255 -17.78 -32.82 3.01
C THR A 255 -18.69 -31.89 2.22
N PRO A 256 -19.76 -32.39 1.56
CA PRO A 256 -20.74 -31.52 0.96
C PRO A 256 -21.24 -30.61 2.07
N LEU A 257 -20.91 -29.32 1.97
CA LEU A 257 -21.41 -28.33 2.91
C LEU A 257 -22.92 -28.31 2.68
N ALA A 258 -23.68 -28.81 3.66
CA ALA A 258 -25.11 -28.60 3.72
C ALA A 258 -25.33 -27.11 3.97
N ILE A 259 -25.29 -26.30 2.90
CA ILE A 259 -25.55 -24.88 2.96
C ILE A 259 -27.06 -24.73 3.17
N ASP A 260 -27.44 -24.25 4.34
CA ASP A 260 -28.81 -23.84 4.61
C ASP A 260 -29.09 -22.51 3.88
N TRP A 261 -29.44 -22.61 2.60
CA TRP A 261 -29.76 -21.46 1.75
C TRP A 261 -30.88 -20.60 2.33
N ARG A 262 -31.80 -21.16 3.11
CA ARG A 262 -32.88 -20.37 3.74
C ARG A 262 -32.32 -19.41 4.80
N ARG A 263 -31.25 -19.80 5.49
CA ARG A 263 -30.56 -18.93 6.45
C ARG A 263 -29.63 -17.93 5.76
N LEU A 264 -28.96 -18.34 4.68
CA LEU A 264 -27.91 -17.56 4.03
C LEU A 264 -28.42 -16.57 2.97
N ALA A 265 -29.46 -16.93 2.21
CA ALA A 265 -29.95 -16.12 1.09
C ALA A 265 -30.33 -14.68 1.48
N PRO A 266 -31.00 -14.41 2.61
CA PRO A 266 -31.29 -13.02 3.01
C PRO A 266 -30.02 -12.19 3.20
N ASP A 267 -28.98 -12.78 3.79
CA ASP A 267 -27.73 -12.07 4.03
C ASP A 267 -26.96 -11.83 2.73
N ILE A 268 -27.01 -12.78 1.77
CA ILE A 268 -26.44 -12.58 0.43
C ILE A 268 -27.14 -11.43 -0.28
N VAL A 269 -28.49 -11.40 -0.28
CA VAL A 269 -29.26 -10.34 -0.93
C VAL A 269 -28.94 -8.97 -0.30
N ILE A 270 -28.86 -8.89 1.02
CA ILE A 270 -28.50 -7.64 1.72
C ILE A 270 -27.07 -7.21 1.35
N VAL A 271 -26.09 -8.11 1.37
CA VAL A 271 -24.71 -7.79 0.99
C VAL A 271 -24.64 -7.29 -0.45
N LEU A 272 -25.30 -7.97 -1.39
CA LEU A 272 -25.34 -7.56 -2.80
C LEU A 272 -26.03 -6.20 -2.98
N ALA A 273 -27.11 -5.94 -2.24
CA ALA A 273 -27.79 -4.65 -2.27
C ALA A 273 -26.90 -3.52 -1.73
N LEU A 274 -26.18 -3.75 -0.64
CA LEU A 274 -25.24 -2.79 -0.06
C LEU A 274 -24.05 -2.51 -0.98
N ILE A 275 -23.46 -3.57 -1.55
CA ILE A 275 -22.39 -3.45 -2.56
C ILE A 275 -22.91 -2.66 -3.77
N GLY A 276 -24.07 -3.03 -4.31
CA GLY A 276 -24.68 -2.35 -5.46
C GLY A 276 -24.97 -0.87 -5.18
N THR A 277 -25.46 -0.56 -3.98
CA THR A 277 -25.75 0.83 -3.56
C THR A 277 -24.47 1.65 -3.42
N SER A 278 -23.46 1.12 -2.73
CA SER A 278 -22.16 1.79 -2.56
C SER A 278 -21.47 2.00 -3.91
N LEU A 279 -21.48 0.97 -4.77
CA LEU A 279 -20.90 1.06 -6.10
C LEU A 279 -21.62 2.08 -6.99
N TRP A 280 -22.96 2.13 -6.93
CA TRP A 280 -23.73 3.16 -7.64
C TRP A 280 -23.35 4.57 -7.17
N ILE A 281 -23.29 4.82 -5.85
CA ILE A 281 -22.85 6.11 -5.29
C ILE A 281 -21.45 6.44 -5.76
N ASN A 282 -20.50 5.52 -5.61
CA ASN A 282 -19.10 5.76 -5.96
C ASN A 282 -18.94 6.03 -7.45
N TRP A 283 -19.61 5.30 -8.35
CA TRP A 283 -19.50 5.56 -9.79
C TRP A 283 -19.99 6.96 -10.19
N GLN A 284 -21.04 7.47 -9.57
CA GLN A 284 -21.50 8.86 -9.81
C GLN A 284 -20.47 9.90 -9.34
N GLN A 285 -19.57 9.53 -8.44
CA GLN A 285 -18.58 10.42 -7.84
C GLN A 285 -17.21 10.36 -8.54
N VAL A 286 -16.87 9.24 -9.21
CA VAL A 286 -15.58 9.05 -9.90
C VAL A 286 -15.20 10.21 -10.82
N GLU A 287 -16.16 10.78 -11.55
CA GLU A 287 -15.93 11.84 -12.53
C GLU A 287 -15.81 13.23 -11.90
N ILE A 288 -16.39 13.44 -10.71
CA ILE A 288 -16.43 14.76 -10.05
C ILE A 288 -15.45 14.89 -8.88
N THR A 289 -14.94 13.78 -8.36
CA THR A 289 -13.95 13.78 -7.28
C THR A 289 -12.68 14.51 -7.76
N PRO A 290 -12.22 15.57 -7.06
CA PRO A 290 -11.03 16.29 -7.46
C PRO A 290 -9.80 15.39 -7.56
N GLY A 291 -8.99 15.60 -8.60
CA GLY A 291 -7.71 14.90 -8.80
C GLY A 291 -6.73 15.17 -7.66
N ASP A 292 -6.30 14.12 -6.97
CA ASP A 292 -5.26 14.15 -5.95
C ASP A 292 -3.89 13.79 -6.57
N ARG A 293 -2.83 14.43 -6.09
CA ARG A 293 -1.46 14.22 -6.59
C ARG A 293 -0.97 12.80 -6.30
N ASP A 294 -1.42 12.20 -5.21
CA ASP A 294 -1.07 10.83 -4.85
C ASP A 294 -1.65 9.80 -5.82
N GLU A 295 -2.78 10.08 -6.48
CA GLU A 295 -3.33 9.17 -7.49
C GLU A 295 -2.33 8.90 -8.61
N THR A 296 -1.58 9.93 -9.03
CA THR A 296 -0.53 9.77 -10.04
C THR A 296 0.57 8.80 -9.56
N ARG A 297 0.96 8.83 -8.27
CA ARG A 297 1.96 7.90 -7.71
C ARG A 297 1.46 6.46 -7.64
N TRP A 298 0.17 6.25 -7.36
CA TRP A 298 -0.42 4.91 -7.30
C TRP A 298 -0.64 4.34 -8.71
N ILE A 299 -1.17 5.15 -9.63
CA ILE A 299 -1.37 4.77 -11.04
C ILE A 299 -0.04 4.53 -11.73
N ASN A 300 0.98 5.35 -11.48
CA ASN A 300 2.32 5.10 -12.01
C ASN A 300 2.80 3.67 -11.69
N ARG A 301 2.51 3.15 -10.50
CA ARG A 301 2.94 1.80 -10.08
C ARG A 301 1.98 0.69 -10.51
N ALA A 302 0.98 0.98 -11.34
CA ALA A 302 0.05 -0.02 -11.88
C ALA A 302 0.79 -1.14 -12.62
N TYR A 303 1.94 -0.85 -13.25
CA TYR A 303 2.77 -1.85 -13.92
C TYR A 303 3.29 -2.95 -12.98
N TYR A 304 3.26 -2.77 -11.65
CA TYR A 304 3.57 -3.84 -10.71
C TYR A 304 2.72 -5.09 -10.95
N ALA A 305 1.48 -4.93 -11.41
CA ALA A 305 0.61 -6.07 -11.74
C ALA A 305 1.18 -6.91 -12.89
N ALA A 306 1.70 -6.28 -13.96
CA ALA A 306 2.34 -6.98 -15.07
C ALA A 306 3.69 -7.57 -14.64
N ASP A 307 4.45 -6.83 -13.84
CA ASP A 307 5.81 -7.20 -13.44
C ASP A 307 5.86 -8.29 -12.37
N LEU A 308 4.71 -8.72 -11.82
CA LEU A 308 4.61 -9.97 -11.06
C LEU A 308 4.98 -11.20 -11.90
N ALA A 309 4.87 -11.13 -13.23
CA ALA A 309 5.35 -12.18 -14.13
C ALA A 309 6.89 -12.27 -14.17
N ASP A 310 7.58 -11.21 -13.75
CA ASP A 310 9.03 -11.16 -13.61
C ASP A 310 9.44 -10.65 -12.21
N PRO A 311 9.30 -11.48 -11.16
CA PRO A 311 9.55 -11.05 -9.78
C PRO A 311 11.04 -10.77 -9.48
N PHE A 312 11.94 -11.02 -10.43
CA PHE A 312 13.38 -10.72 -10.34
C PHE A 312 13.81 -9.61 -11.30
N GLY A 313 12.86 -9.00 -12.01
CA GLY A 313 13.11 -7.94 -12.98
C GLY A 313 13.56 -6.62 -12.33
N PRO A 314 13.87 -5.61 -13.17
CA PRO A 314 14.30 -4.29 -12.73
C PRO A 314 13.35 -3.65 -11.69
N THR A 315 12.05 -3.81 -11.89
CA THR A 315 11.00 -3.25 -11.03
C THR A 315 11.11 -3.63 -9.56
N TRP A 316 11.68 -4.79 -9.24
CA TRP A 316 11.81 -5.29 -7.87
C TRP A 316 13.20 -5.07 -7.28
N GLN A 317 14.05 -4.33 -7.99
CA GLN A 317 15.34 -3.87 -7.47
C GLN A 317 15.14 -2.78 -6.42
N ASP A 318 16.23 -2.42 -5.78
CA ASP A 318 16.25 -1.49 -4.65
C ASP A 318 16.33 -0.03 -5.13
N TYR A 319 15.19 0.65 -5.19
CA TYR A 319 15.08 2.07 -5.53
C TYR A 319 13.88 2.71 -4.80
N VAL A 320 13.73 4.03 -4.90
CA VAL A 320 12.82 4.79 -4.02
C VAL A 320 11.35 4.39 -4.17
N ILE A 321 10.91 3.96 -5.35
CA ILE A 321 9.50 3.62 -5.64
C ILE A 321 9.12 2.27 -5.06
N THR A 322 10.02 1.27 -5.14
CA THR A 322 9.84 -0.02 -4.48
C THR A 322 9.90 0.10 -2.98
N VAL A 323 10.75 0.97 -2.42
CA VAL A 323 10.85 1.16 -0.97
C VAL A 323 9.74 2.05 -0.42
N GLY A 324 9.17 2.94 -1.25
CA GLY A 324 8.31 4.02 -0.75
C GLY A 324 6.97 3.57 -0.17
N GLN A 325 6.33 2.56 -0.76
CA GLN A 325 5.12 1.94 -0.22
C GLN A 325 5.06 0.45 -0.58
N PRO A 326 4.37 -0.36 0.24
CA PRO A 326 3.98 -1.72 -0.14
C PRO A 326 3.17 -1.79 -1.46
N PRO A 327 3.28 -2.88 -2.25
CA PRO A 327 2.87 -2.90 -3.65
C PRO A 327 1.41 -3.28 -3.88
N LEU A 328 0.71 -3.90 -2.91
CA LEU A 328 -0.57 -4.57 -3.17
C LEU A 328 -1.67 -3.61 -3.62
N GLY A 329 -1.68 -2.38 -3.11
CA GLY A 329 -2.63 -1.35 -3.58
C GLY A 329 -2.42 -0.99 -5.05
N SER A 330 -1.17 -0.81 -5.47
CA SER A 330 -0.83 -0.55 -6.88
C SER A 330 -1.11 -1.76 -7.78
N ILE A 331 -0.86 -2.97 -7.28
CA ILE A 331 -1.19 -4.22 -8.00
C ILE A 331 -2.70 -4.32 -8.21
N ALA A 332 -3.52 -4.03 -7.19
CA ALA A 332 -4.98 -4.06 -7.32
C ALA A 332 -5.48 -3.05 -8.37
N ILE A 333 -4.96 -1.82 -8.34
CA ILE A 333 -5.23 -0.79 -9.35
C ILE A 333 -4.81 -1.28 -10.74
N GLY A 334 -3.60 -1.82 -10.87
CA GLY A 334 -3.07 -2.32 -12.15
C GLY A 334 -3.87 -3.47 -12.75
N ILE A 335 -4.35 -4.41 -11.92
CA ILE A 335 -5.25 -5.48 -12.39
C ILE A 335 -6.55 -4.87 -12.93
N GLY A 336 -7.18 -3.95 -12.21
CA GLY A 336 -8.42 -3.32 -12.66
C GLY A 336 -8.25 -2.44 -13.89
N MET A 337 -7.11 -1.77 -14.05
CA MET A 337 -6.74 -1.04 -15.26
C MET A 337 -6.53 -1.99 -16.45
N ALA A 338 -5.83 -3.11 -16.26
CA ALA A 338 -5.61 -4.10 -17.31
C ALA A 338 -6.92 -4.73 -17.80
N LEU A 339 -7.85 -5.03 -16.88
CA LEU A 339 -9.20 -5.51 -17.22
C LEU A 339 -10.02 -4.48 -18.01
N GLN A 340 -9.65 -3.19 -17.94
CA GLN A 340 -10.23 -2.08 -18.70
C GLN A 340 -9.37 -1.67 -19.90
N HIS A 341 -8.42 -2.53 -20.31
CA HIS A 341 -7.54 -2.34 -21.46
C HIS A 341 -6.69 -1.05 -21.42
N GLN A 342 -6.35 -0.57 -20.22
CA GLN A 342 -5.47 0.59 -20.06
C GLN A 342 -3.99 0.18 -20.05
N ASP A 343 -3.13 1.05 -20.56
CA ASP A 343 -1.68 0.90 -20.44
C ASP A 343 -1.24 1.15 -18.98
N LEU A 344 -0.52 0.19 -18.42
CA LEU A 344 -0.05 0.21 -17.04
C LEU A 344 1.23 1.05 -16.86
N ARG A 345 1.90 1.45 -17.95
CA ARG A 345 3.17 2.20 -17.96
C ARG A 345 3.04 3.64 -18.48
N ALA A 346 1.83 4.06 -18.86
CA ALA A 346 1.60 5.38 -19.45
C ALA A 346 1.77 6.57 -18.48
N THR A 347 1.80 6.32 -17.17
CA THR A 347 1.85 7.37 -16.15
C THR A 347 3.26 7.51 -15.57
N GLY A 348 3.80 8.72 -15.54
CA GLY A 348 5.09 9.04 -14.92
C GLY A 348 5.03 9.15 -13.39
N VAL A 349 6.18 9.09 -12.72
CA VAL A 349 6.23 9.25 -11.26
C VAL A 349 6.02 10.70 -10.86
N TRP A 350 5.07 10.94 -9.95
CA TRP A 350 4.85 12.27 -9.35
C TRP A 350 5.90 12.63 -8.28
N ASP A 351 6.45 13.83 -8.41
CA ASP A 351 7.39 14.51 -7.52
C ASP A 351 6.73 15.80 -7.01
N TYR A 352 6.69 15.96 -5.69
CA TYR A 352 6.02 17.09 -5.03
C TYR A 352 6.73 18.43 -5.23
N GLN A 353 7.94 18.44 -5.76
CA GLN A 353 8.65 19.66 -6.12
C GLN A 353 8.08 20.34 -7.37
N TYR A 354 7.31 19.60 -8.18
CA TYR A 354 6.73 20.12 -9.41
C TYR A 354 5.20 20.16 -9.34
N ASP A 355 4.61 21.03 -10.16
CA ASP A 355 3.16 21.20 -10.24
C ASP A 355 2.54 20.30 -11.32
N ARG A 356 1.21 20.36 -11.41
CA ARG A 356 0.45 19.57 -12.39
C ARG A 356 0.76 19.97 -13.83
N ASN A 357 1.04 21.24 -14.09
CA ASN A 357 1.31 21.74 -15.43
C ASN A 357 2.61 21.13 -15.97
N TRP A 358 3.64 21.06 -15.13
CA TRP A 358 4.89 20.38 -15.46
C TRP A 358 4.65 18.90 -15.80
N TYR A 359 3.91 18.18 -14.97
CA TYR A 359 3.60 16.77 -15.20
C TYR A 359 2.79 16.51 -16.47
N THR A 360 1.83 17.39 -16.75
CA THR A 360 1.03 17.33 -17.99
C THR A 360 1.92 17.57 -19.21
N ALA A 361 2.83 18.55 -19.12
CA ALA A 361 3.73 18.91 -20.22
C ALA A 361 4.74 17.80 -20.58
N ILE A 362 5.07 16.90 -19.65
CA ILE A 362 5.93 15.74 -19.91
C ILE A 362 5.17 14.46 -20.25
N GLY A 363 3.84 14.50 -20.27
CA GLY A 363 3.00 13.31 -20.40
C GLY A 363 3.12 12.36 -19.20
N GLY A 364 3.54 12.87 -18.03
CA GLY A 364 3.69 12.10 -16.80
C GLY A 364 2.40 12.06 -15.97
N TYR A 365 1.45 12.96 -16.25
CA TYR A 365 0.11 12.90 -15.67
C TYR A 365 -0.73 11.82 -16.36
N PRO A 366 -1.55 11.03 -15.63
CA PRO A 366 -2.43 10.04 -16.25
C PRO A 366 -3.38 10.69 -17.24
N THR A 367 -3.73 9.99 -18.32
CA THR A 367 -4.86 10.41 -19.16
C THR A 367 -6.17 10.31 -18.36
N ASP A 368 -7.21 11.01 -18.82
CA ASP A 368 -8.51 10.98 -18.17
C ASP A 368 -9.11 9.55 -18.15
N GLU A 369 -8.88 8.76 -19.19
CA GLU A 369 -9.31 7.36 -19.26
C GLU A 369 -8.56 6.48 -18.25
N ALA A 370 -7.23 6.64 -18.14
CA ALA A 370 -6.42 5.90 -17.18
C ALA A 370 -6.79 6.25 -15.73
N MET A 371 -6.98 7.53 -15.44
CA MET A 371 -7.44 8.02 -14.14
C MET A 371 -8.82 7.44 -13.81
N THR A 372 -9.77 7.52 -14.73
CA THR A 372 -11.13 6.99 -14.56
C THR A 372 -11.11 5.47 -14.32
N ALA A 373 -10.34 4.71 -15.09
CA ALA A 373 -10.23 3.27 -14.93
C ALA A 373 -9.66 2.87 -13.55
N ALA A 374 -8.63 3.57 -13.09
CA ALA A 374 -8.04 3.36 -11.78
C ALA A 374 -9.05 3.68 -10.65
N ARG A 375 -9.77 4.79 -10.76
CA ARG A 375 -10.82 5.18 -9.80
C ARG A 375 -12.00 4.21 -9.78
N ARG A 376 -12.45 3.73 -10.94
CA ARG A 376 -13.49 2.69 -11.03
C ARG A 376 -13.08 1.40 -10.33
N THR A 377 -11.80 1.03 -10.44
CA THR A 377 -11.26 -0.12 -9.71
C THR A 377 -11.38 0.10 -8.21
N ASN A 378 -10.98 1.28 -7.72
CA ASN A 378 -11.07 1.58 -6.29
C ASN A 378 -12.52 1.69 -5.79
N ALA A 379 -13.45 2.17 -6.64
CA ALA A 379 -14.88 2.23 -6.34
C ALA A 379 -15.48 0.84 -6.09
N VAL A 380 -15.06 -0.16 -6.87
CA VAL A 380 -15.43 -1.57 -6.66
C VAL A 380 -14.86 -2.09 -5.33
N ILE A 381 -13.60 -1.79 -5.03
CA ILE A 381 -12.96 -2.20 -3.77
C ILE A 381 -13.67 -1.57 -2.56
N GLY A 382 -14.00 -0.29 -2.62
CA GLY A 382 -14.76 0.40 -1.58
C GLY A 382 -16.17 -0.19 -1.38
N ALA A 383 -16.85 -0.54 -2.47
CA ALA A 383 -18.14 -1.23 -2.39
C ALA A 383 -18.01 -2.62 -1.74
N LEU A 384 -16.94 -3.37 -2.02
CA LEU A 384 -16.66 -4.64 -1.33
C LEU A 384 -16.37 -4.42 0.16
N ALA A 385 -15.66 -3.34 0.53
CA ALA A 385 -15.42 -2.97 1.92
C ALA A 385 -16.74 -2.67 2.66
N THR A 386 -17.70 -2.01 2.00
CA THR A 386 -19.07 -1.84 2.50
C THR A 386 -19.75 -3.19 2.82
N GLY A 387 -19.67 -4.16 1.91
CA GLY A 387 -20.19 -5.51 2.15
C GLY A 387 -19.49 -6.22 3.31
N ALA A 388 -18.17 -6.06 3.45
CA ALA A 388 -17.41 -6.62 4.56
C ALA A 388 -17.78 -5.98 5.91
N ALA A 389 -18.02 -4.66 5.96
CA ALA A 389 -18.49 -3.97 7.16
C ALA A 389 -19.84 -4.53 7.65
N TYR A 390 -20.78 -4.79 6.73
CA TYR A 390 -22.03 -5.49 7.06
C TYR A 390 -21.76 -6.85 7.71
N VAL A 391 -20.89 -7.67 7.11
CA VAL A 391 -20.60 -9.03 7.63
C VAL A 391 -20.00 -8.95 9.03
N LEU A 392 -19.04 -8.05 9.25
CA LEU A 392 -18.42 -7.86 10.57
C LEU A 392 -19.45 -7.43 11.63
N ALA A 393 -20.22 -6.37 11.37
CA ALA A 393 -21.19 -5.86 12.33
C ALA A 393 -22.31 -6.87 12.62
N ARG A 394 -22.74 -7.65 11.60
CA ARG A 394 -23.68 -8.76 11.79
C ARG A 394 -23.12 -9.84 12.71
N LEU A 395 -21.84 -10.16 12.61
CA LEU A 395 -21.20 -11.13 13.50
C LEU A 395 -21.10 -10.61 14.94
N LEU A 396 -20.81 -9.31 15.10
CA LEU A 396 -20.74 -8.68 16.42
C LEU A 396 -22.12 -8.52 17.07
N THR A 397 -23.18 -8.37 16.26
CA THR A 397 -24.55 -8.16 16.73
C THR A 397 -25.55 -9.05 16.00
N ASN A 398 -26.25 -8.50 15.01
CA ASN A 398 -27.29 -9.16 14.22
C ASN A 398 -27.44 -8.49 12.84
N ARG A 399 -28.42 -8.95 12.05
CA ARG A 399 -28.66 -8.44 10.69
C ARG A 399 -28.91 -6.94 10.63
N ILE A 400 -29.61 -6.36 11.62
CA ILE A 400 -29.92 -4.93 11.63
C ILE A 400 -28.67 -4.10 11.94
N GLY A 401 -27.85 -4.54 12.89
CA GLY A 401 -26.51 -3.94 13.09
C GLY A 401 -25.65 -4.05 11.84
N GLY A 402 -25.67 -5.20 11.16
CA GLY A 402 -25.04 -5.38 9.85
C GLY A 402 -25.48 -4.33 8.82
N VAL A 403 -26.80 -4.18 8.61
CA VAL A 403 -27.35 -3.20 7.66
C VAL A 403 -26.93 -1.79 8.05
N ALA A 404 -27.01 -1.43 9.33
CA ALA A 404 -26.62 -0.12 9.82
C ALA A 404 -25.14 0.19 9.53
N ALA A 405 -24.22 -0.75 9.76
CA ALA A 405 -22.81 -0.57 9.44
C ALA A 405 -22.56 -0.39 7.93
N GLY A 406 -23.20 -1.23 7.10
CA GLY A 406 -23.09 -1.15 5.65
C GLY A 406 -23.62 0.17 5.10
N VAL A 407 -24.82 0.60 5.52
CA VAL A 407 -25.40 1.89 5.13
C VAL A 407 -24.54 3.04 5.62
N TYR A 408 -24.08 3.00 6.88
CA TYR A 408 -23.19 4.01 7.44
C TYR A 408 -21.94 4.20 6.58
N LEU A 409 -21.26 3.09 6.21
CA LEU A 409 -20.03 3.17 5.45
C LEU A 409 -20.28 3.61 4.00
N ALA A 410 -21.31 3.06 3.34
CA ALA A 410 -21.68 3.43 1.96
C ALA A 410 -21.98 4.92 1.80
N TRP A 411 -22.51 5.57 2.83
CA TRP A 411 -22.84 7.00 2.83
C TRP A 411 -21.77 7.87 3.51
N HIS A 412 -20.70 7.26 4.02
CA HIS A 412 -19.69 8.00 4.76
C HIS A 412 -18.89 8.91 3.81
N PRO A 413 -18.85 10.23 4.05
CA PRO A 413 -18.20 11.20 3.17
C PRO A 413 -16.77 10.85 2.79
N LEU A 414 -15.96 10.46 3.79
CA LEU A 414 -14.57 10.10 3.58
C LEU A 414 -14.42 8.79 2.78
N HIS A 415 -15.30 7.82 3.00
CA HIS A 415 -15.26 6.55 2.27
C HIS A 415 -15.58 6.77 0.79
N ILE A 416 -16.59 7.60 0.48
CA ILE A 416 -16.94 7.96 -0.89
C ILE A 416 -15.75 8.64 -1.58
N VAL A 417 -15.12 9.63 -0.94
CA VAL A 417 -13.95 10.33 -1.50
C VAL A 417 -12.80 9.35 -1.77
N LEU A 418 -12.44 8.51 -0.80
CA LEU A 418 -11.30 7.60 -0.96
C LEU A 418 -11.61 6.44 -1.91
N SER A 419 -12.86 5.98 -1.98
CA SER A 419 -13.35 5.01 -2.96
C SER A 419 -13.38 5.55 -4.38
N THR A 420 -13.33 6.87 -4.55
CA THR A 420 -13.38 7.52 -5.87
C THR A 420 -12.06 8.16 -6.27
N GLN A 421 -11.03 8.00 -5.45
CA GLN A 421 -9.64 8.30 -5.77
C GLN A 421 -8.87 7.00 -6.00
N ALA A 422 -7.91 6.99 -6.92
CA ALA A 422 -7.03 5.85 -7.17
C ALA A 422 -5.91 5.74 -6.11
N LEU A 423 -6.28 5.42 -4.86
CA LEU A 423 -5.36 5.26 -3.72
C LEU A 423 -5.39 3.82 -3.18
N SER A 424 -4.39 3.43 -2.38
CA SER A 424 -4.37 2.10 -1.73
C SER A 424 -5.27 1.97 -0.52
N ASP A 425 -5.80 3.08 -0.01
CA ASP A 425 -6.47 3.15 1.28
C ASP A 425 -7.72 2.27 1.35
N GLU A 426 -8.49 2.11 0.25
CA GLU A 426 -9.64 1.19 0.21
C GLU A 426 -9.23 -0.29 0.11
N THR A 427 -8.11 -0.60 -0.57
CA THR A 427 -7.57 -1.97 -0.58
C THR A 427 -7.13 -2.37 0.83
N PHE A 428 -6.45 -1.45 1.52
CA PHE A 428 -6.12 -1.57 2.94
C PHE A 428 -7.39 -1.77 3.79
N ALA A 429 -8.42 -0.96 3.54
CA ALA A 429 -9.69 -1.01 4.27
C ALA A 429 -10.35 -2.39 4.17
N LEU A 430 -10.47 -2.91 2.96
CA LEU A 430 -11.00 -4.24 2.70
C LEU A 430 -10.18 -5.33 3.40
N MET A 431 -8.84 -5.29 3.32
CA MET A 431 -7.98 -6.28 3.99
C MET A 431 -8.15 -6.27 5.51
N LEU A 432 -8.25 -5.09 6.13
CA LEU A 432 -8.47 -4.96 7.57
C LEU A 432 -9.84 -5.53 7.99
N LEU A 433 -10.93 -5.19 7.29
CA LEU A 433 -12.26 -5.73 7.59
C LEU A 433 -12.30 -7.26 7.44
N LEU A 434 -11.69 -7.81 6.40
CA LEU A 434 -11.57 -9.24 6.22
C LEU A 434 -10.75 -9.89 7.34
N ALA A 435 -9.67 -9.25 7.80
CA ALA A 435 -8.87 -9.73 8.93
C ALA A 435 -9.69 -9.74 10.23
N LEU A 436 -10.50 -8.71 10.50
CA LEU A 436 -11.40 -8.66 11.66
C LEU A 436 -12.47 -9.78 11.60
N ILE A 437 -13.04 -10.03 10.43
CA ILE A 437 -13.98 -11.16 10.21
C ILE A 437 -13.26 -12.50 10.45
N ALA A 438 -12.05 -12.67 9.91
CA ALA A 438 -11.25 -13.88 10.10
C ALA A 438 -10.89 -14.09 11.58
N ALA A 439 -10.58 -13.02 12.32
CA ALA A 439 -10.34 -13.07 13.75
C ALA A 439 -11.58 -13.51 14.53
N TYR A 440 -12.74 -12.91 14.25
CA TYR A 440 -14.01 -13.33 14.85
C TYR A 440 -14.25 -14.83 14.63
N ARG A 441 -14.13 -15.28 13.37
CA ARG A 441 -14.32 -16.70 13.02
C ARG A 441 -13.28 -17.59 13.68
N PHE A 442 -12.02 -17.16 13.75
CA PHE A 442 -10.98 -17.91 14.44
C PHE A 442 -11.33 -18.11 15.91
N ALA A 443 -11.75 -17.06 16.61
CA ALA A 443 -12.13 -17.14 18.02
C ALA A 443 -13.37 -18.02 18.26
N GLU A 444 -14.36 -18.00 17.35
CA GLU A 444 -15.57 -18.83 17.42
C GLU A 444 -15.24 -20.33 17.38
N LYS A 445 -14.32 -20.73 16.48
CA LYS A 445 -13.86 -22.12 16.35
C LYS A 445 -12.40 -22.14 15.89
N PRO A 446 -11.45 -22.20 16.84
CA PRO A 446 -10.03 -22.17 16.54
C PRO A 446 -9.61 -23.37 15.69
N THR A 447 -9.16 -23.09 14.47
CA THR A 447 -8.61 -24.08 13.54
C THR A 447 -7.40 -23.48 12.84
N TRP A 448 -6.46 -24.33 12.41
CA TRP A 448 -5.28 -23.87 11.69
C TRP A 448 -5.64 -23.16 10.38
N GLY A 449 -6.68 -23.61 9.66
CA GLY A 449 -7.15 -22.91 8.46
C GLY A 449 -7.60 -21.47 8.72
N ARG A 450 -8.34 -21.23 9.82
CA ARG A 450 -8.75 -19.87 10.22
C ARG A 450 -7.59 -19.04 10.74
N ALA A 451 -6.65 -19.65 11.45
CA ALA A 451 -5.41 -18.99 11.90
C ALA A 451 -4.53 -18.59 10.72
N LEU A 452 -4.39 -19.45 9.71
CA LEU A 452 -3.68 -19.14 8.46
C LEU A 452 -4.37 -18.01 7.71
N LEU A 453 -5.70 -18.06 7.55
CA LEU A 453 -6.46 -17.00 6.89
C LEU A 453 -6.27 -15.65 7.59
N LEU A 454 -6.36 -15.60 8.92
CA LEU A 454 -6.12 -14.38 9.70
C LEU A 454 -4.72 -13.83 9.43
N GLY A 455 -3.67 -14.65 9.59
CA GLY A 455 -2.30 -14.21 9.36
C GLY A 455 -2.05 -13.77 7.92
N MET A 456 -2.60 -14.49 6.93
CA MET A 456 -2.50 -14.12 5.52
C MET A 456 -3.14 -12.75 5.25
N LEU A 457 -4.34 -12.50 5.79
CA LEU A 457 -5.02 -11.20 5.63
C LEU A 457 -4.26 -10.07 6.32
N LEU A 458 -3.64 -10.31 7.48
CA LEU A 458 -2.76 -9.31 8.12
C LEU A 458 -1.49 -9.04 7.28
N GLY A 459 -0.91 -10.08 6.66
CA GLY A 459 0.24 -9.93 5.77
C GLY A 459 -0.10 -9.21 4.46
N LEU A 460 -1.25 -9.54 3.85
CA LEU A 460 -1.79 -8.82 2.69
C LEU A 460 -2.14 -7.37 3.05
N GLY A 461 -2.72 -7.15 4.22
CA GLY A 461 -2.91 -5.82 4.81
C GLY A 461 -1.59 -5.07 4.91
N GLY A 462 -0.55 -5.71 5.48
CA GLY A 462 0.84 -5.25 5.49
C GLY A 462 1.38 -4.85 4.12
N ALA A 463 1.00 -5.60 3.08
CA ALA A 463 1.37 -5.37 1.70
C ALA A 463 0.60 -4.21 1.02
N THR A 464 -0.41 -3.64 1.69
CA THR A 464 -1.06 -2.37 1.31
C THR A 464 -0.52 -1.19 2.11
N LYS A 465 -0.48 -1.32 3.44
CA LYS A 465 0.04 -0.35 4.43
C LYS A 465 0.64 -1.16 5.57
N LEU A 466 1.63 -0.63 6.29
CA LEU A 466 2.37 -1.41 7.30
C LEU A 466 1.58 -1.71 8.58
N THR A 467 0.50 -0.99 8.87
CA THR A 467 -0.20 -1.09 10.17
C THR A 467 -0.83 -2.46 10.45
N PRO A 468 -1.46 -3.19 9.50
CA PRO A 468 -2.03 -4.51 9.80
C PRO A 468 -0.95 -5.55 10.11
N LEU A 469 0.26 -5.41 9.56
CA LEU A 469 1.37 -6.29 9.90
C LEU A 469 1.76 -6.14 11.38
N LEU A 470 1.67 -4.92 11.93
CA LEU A 470 1.95 -4.60 13.33
C LEU A 470 0.87 -5.09 14.30
N LEU A 471 -0.29 -5.56 13.81
CA LEU A 471 -1.31 -6.21 14.65
C LEU A 471 -0.96 -7.66 15.02
N ALA A 472 -0.03 -8.29 14.29
CA ALA A 472 0.32 -9.69 14.52
C ALA A 472 1.08 -9.94 15.85
N PRO A 473 2.04 -9.10 16.29
CA PRO A 473 2.69 -9.27 17.59
C PRO A 473 1.74 -9.17 18.80
N PRO A 474 0.80 -8.19 18.88
CA PRO A 474 -0.24 -8.19 19.92
C PRO A 474 -1.07 -9.48 19.97
N LEU A 475 -1.40 -10.07 18.82
CA LEU A 475 -2.08 -11.38 18.78
C LEU A 475 -1.22 -12.49 19.38
N ALA A 476 0.08 -12.53 19.10
CA ALA A 476 0.97 -13.49 19.73
C ALA A 476 1.07 -13.29 21.24
N GLY A 477 1.14 -12.04 21.72
CA GLY A 477 1.06 -11.70 23.14
C GLY A 477 -0.24 -12.20 23.77
N PHE A 478 -1.37 -12.01 23.11
CA PHE A 478 -2.66 -12.54 23.53
C PHE A 478 -2.69 -14.07 23.54
N GLY A 479 -2.02 -14.73 22.58
CA GLY A 479 -1.80 -16.16 22.56
C GLY A 479 -1.01 -16.68 23.77
N LEU A 480 0.04 -15.97 24.18
CA LEU A 480 0.81 -16.29 25.39
C LEU A 480 -0.03 -16.15 26.66
N LEU A 481 -0.82 -15.07 26.79
CA LEU A 481 -1.77 -14.91 27.90
C LEU A 481 -2.76 -16.08 27.93
N ARG A 482 -3.26 -16.50 26.77
CA ARG A 482 -4.16 -17.65 26.69
C ARG A 482 -3.48 -18.95 27.13
N LEU A 483 -2.24 -19.22 26.71
CA LEU A 483 -1.49 -20.39 27.19
C LEU A 483 -1.31 -20.39 28.72
N TRP A 484 -1.14 -19.21 29.30
CA TRP A 484 -0.90 -19.03 30.72
C TRP A 484 -2.17 -19.25 31.57
N PHE A 485 -3.29 -18.65 31.16
CA PHE A 485 -4.53 -18.61 31.93
C PHE A 485 -5.56 -19.68 31.53
N ASP A 486 -5.62 -20.09 30.26
CA ASP A 486 -6.56 -21.10 29.75
C ASP A 486 -5.85 -22.45 29.59
N ARG A 487 -5.87 -23.26 30.66
CA ARG A 487 -5.21 -24.58 30.72
C ARG A 487 -5.91 -25.67 29.93
N SER A 488 -7.11 -25.39 29.38
CA SER A 488 -7.83 -26.35 28.55
C SER A 488 -7.01 -26.73 27.31
N SER A 489 -7.21 -27.95 26.79
CA SER A 489 -6.51 -28.39 25.57
C SER A 489 -6.88 -27.53 24.36
N ALA A 490 -8.16 -27.13 24.25
CA ALA A 490 -8.65 -26.22 23.22
C ALA A 490 -8.05 -24.82 23.35
N GLY A 491 -7.99 -24.29 24.57
CA GLY A 491 -7.37 -23.01 24.90
C GLY A 491 -5.90 -22.96 24.54
N ARG A 492 -5.13 -23.97 24.97
CA ARG A 492 -3.71 -24.10 24.63
C ARG A 492 -3.49 -24.20 23.12
N ARG A 493 -4.32 -24.96 22.42
CA ARG A 493 -4.25 -25.07 20.95
C ARG A 493 -4.49 -23.71 20.28
N ALA A 494 -5.50 -22.96 20.71
CA ALA A 494 -5.78 -21.63 20.19
C ALA A 494 -4.63 -20.65 20.51
N GLY A 495 -4.05 -20.72 21.70
CA GLY A 495 -2.88 -19.91 22.09
C GLY A 495 -1.69 -20.10 21.15
N TRP A 496 -1.35 -21.35 20.80
CA TRP A 496 -0.29 -21.63 19.82
C TRP A 496 -0.59 -21.10 18.41
N MET A 497 -1.84 -21.18 17.97
CA MET A 497 -2.25 -20.64 16.67
C MET A 497 -2.13 -19.10 16.61
N LEU A 498 -2.37 -18.42 17.74
CA LEU A 498 -2.19 -16.97 17.88
C LEU A 498 -0.70 -16.58 17.93
N ILE A 499 0.13 -17.36 18.62
CA ILE A 499 1.60 -17.16 18.64
C ILE A 499 2.19 -17.30 17.23
N ALA A 500 1.59 -18.10 16.36
CA ALA A 500 2.04 -18.27 14.98
C ALA A 500 1.74 -17.05 14.07
N GLN A 501 0.87 -16.12 14.48
CA GLN A 501 0.39 -15.04 13.61
C GLN A 501 1.49 -14.12 13.04
N PRO A 502 2.50 -13.66 13.81
CA PRO A 502 3.60 -12.87 13.26
C PRO A 502 4.33 -13.58 12.12
N PHE A 503 4.56 -14.89 12.24
CA PHE A 503 5.25 -15.66 11.22
C PHE A 503 4.42 -15.85 9.96
N ILE A 504 3.11 -16.12 10.11
CA ILE A 504 2.20 -16.28 8.97
C ILE A 504 2.02 -14.94 8.24
N ALA A 505 1.82 -13.85 8.98
CA ALA A 505 1.66 -12.51 8.41
C ALA A 505 2.94 -12.05 7.70
N PHE A 506 4.10 -12.21 8.33
CA PHE A 506 5.38 -11.85 7.73
C PHE A 506 5.69 -12.70 6.49
N ALA A 507 5.47 -14.02 6.54
CA ALA A 507 5.67 -14.88 5.38
C ALA A 507 4.76 -14.49 4.21
N THR A 508 3.50 -14.14 4.49
CA THR A 508 2.56 -13.67 3.45
C THR A 508 2.97 -12.33 2.87
N PHE A 509 3.37 -11.39 3.73
CA PHE A 509 3.87 -10.08 3.33
C PHE A 509 5.09 -10.19 2.40
N VAL A 510 6.04 -11.07 2.74
CA VAL A 510 7.21 -11.36 1.91
C VAL A 510 6.81 -12.04 0.60
N ALA A 511 5.89 -13.01 0.64
CA ALA A 511 5.47 -13.76 -0.53
C ALA A 511 4.87 -12.87 -1.63
N VAL A 512 4.10 -11.85 -1.27
CA VAL A 512 3.42 -10.96 -2.24
C VAL A 512 4.25 -9.72 -2.62
N TYR A 513 5.46 -9.59 -2.11
CA TYR A 513 6.31 -8.42 -2.31
C TYR A 513 7.72 -8.86 -2.73
N PRO A 514 7.94 -9.10 -4.03
CA PRO A 514 9.19 -9.68 -4.53
C PRO A 514 10.46 -8.94 -4.11
N TRP A 515 10.40 -7.62 -3.96
CA TRP A 515 11.50 -6.83 -3.42
C TRP A 515 11.97 -7.35 -2.05
N LEU A 516 11.12 -7.96 -1.22
CA LEU A 516 11.56 -8.50 0.07
C LEU A 516 12.36 -9.81 -0.03
N TRP A 517 12.33 -10.54 -1.16
CA TRP A 517 12.82 -11.91 -1.23
C TRP A 517 14.32 -12.07 -0.98
N GLU A 518 15.14 -11.10 -1.41
CA GLU A 518 16.59 -11.17 -1.23
C GLU A 518 17.02 -11.06 0.24
N ASN A 519 16.35 -10.18 1.00
CA ASN A 519 16.66 -9.99 2.42
C ASN A 519 15.40 -9.53 3.17
N PRO A 520 14.49 -10.46 3.49
CA PRO A 520 13.16 -10.13 4.00
C PRO A 520 13.20 -9.25 5.24
N VAL A 521 14.09 -9.56 6.18
CA VAL A 521 14.19 -8.85 7.46
C VAL A 521 14.80 -7.47 7.27
N ARG A 522 15.97 -7.36 6.61
CA ARG A 522 16.64 -6.06 6.44
C ARG A 522 15.84 -5.12 5.54
N ARG A 523 15.24 -5.63 4.46
CA ARG A 523 14.42 -4.82 3.55
C ARG A 523 13.10 -4.39 4.23
N THR A 524 12.48 -5.24 5.04
CA THR A 524 11.33 -4.80 5.87
C THR A 524 11.73 -3.72 6.87
N TRP A 525 12.87 -3.85 7.55
CA TRP A 525 13.37 -2.81 8.44
C TRP A 525 13.61 -1.47 7.71
N ARG A 526 14.23 -1.53 6.53
CA ARG A 526 14.45 -0.35 5.68
C ARG A 526 13.13 0.30 5.27
N LEU A 527 12.10 -0.49 4.95
CA LEU A 527 10.78 0.02 4.64
C LEU A 527 10.20 0.81 5.82
N PHE A 528 10.25 0.27 7.05
CA PHE A 528 9.84 1.02 8.25
C PHE A 528 10.67 2.30 8.47
N ALA A 529 12.00 2.23 8.31
CA ALA A 529 12.87 3.39 8.45
C ALA A 529 12.54 4.48 7.42
N PHE A 530 12.34 4.09 6.15
CA PHE A 530 11.94 4.99 5.07
C PHE A 530 10.57 5.63 5.34
N ARG A 531 9.59 4.85 5.81
CA ARG A 531 8.27 5.40 6.19
C ARG A 531 8.39 6.41 7.33
N SER A 532 9.23 6.14 8.34
CA SER A 532 9.46 7.07 9.44
C SER A 532 10.07 8.38 8.93
N SER A 533 11.13 8.30 8.11
CA SER A 533 11.76 9.49 7.54
C SER A 533 10.84 10.25 6.59
N GLU A 534 10.00 9.55 5.82
CA GLU A 534 8.99 10.21 4.99
C GLU A 534 8.02 11.00 5.88
N MET A 535 7.49 10.41 6.96
CA MET A 535 6.60 11.14 7.87
C MET A 535 7.28 12.40 8.45
N ASP A 536 8.55 12.33 8.86
CA ASP A 536 9.29 13.49 9.36
C ASP A 536 9.44 14.59 8.30
N ALA A 537 9.72 14.21 7.05
CA ALA A 537 9.80 15.15 5.93
C ALA A 537 8.43 15.78 5.60
N GLN A 538 7.35 15.00 5.66
CA GLN A 538 5.99 15.50 5.43
C GLN A 538 5.60 16.51 6.52
N THR A 539 5.84 16.20 7.78
CA THR A 539 5.59 17.12 8.90
C THR A 539 6.37 18.42 8.76
N SER A 540 7.61 18.36 8.28
CA SER A 540 8.42 19.56 8.01
C SER A 540 7.90 20.38 6.83
N ALA A 541 7.38 19.71 5.80
CA ALA A 541 6.82 20.35 4.61
C ALA A 541 5.43 20.96 4.84
N TRP A 542 4.64 20.41 5.76
CA TRP A 542 3.29 20.89 6.11
C TRP A 542 3.11 21.11 7.61
N PRO A 543 3.70 22.18 8.18
CA PRO A 543 3.58 22.47 9.61
C PRO A 543 2.13 22.64 10.09
N ASN A 544 1.23 23.05 9.21
CA ASN A 544 -0.21 23.19 9.49
C ASN A 544 -0.96 21.85 9.60
N ALA A 545 -0.33 20.74 9.19
CA ALA A 545 -0.86 19.39 9.34
C ALA A 545 -0.10 18.61 10.43
N LEU A 546 0.84 19.22 11.16
CA LEU A 546 1.61 18.55 12.21
C LEU A 546 0.68 17.92 13.25
N VAL A 547 1.01 16.69 13.64
CA VAL A 547 0.42 16.00 14.80
C VAL A 547 1.54 15.80 15.82
N GLU A 548 1.44 16.45 16.96
CA GLU A 548 2.56 16.54 17.91
C GLU A 548 2.73 15.27 18.72
N ASN A 549 1.63 14.59 19.05
CA ASN A 549 1.62 13.44 19.95
C ASN A 549 0.36 12.57 19.76
N PRO A 550 0.30 11.37 20.37
CA PRO A 550 -0.83 10.47 20.18
C PRO A 550 -2.19 10.98 20.69
N LEU A 551 -2.22 11.83 21.72
CA LEU A 551 -3.48 12.43 22.20
C LEU A 551 -4.01 13.47 21.21
N ASP A 552 -3.10 14.24 20.61
CA ASP A 552 -3.39 15.15 19.52
C ASP A 552 -3.95 14.39 18.31
N ALA A 553 -3.33 13.26 17.93
CA ALA A 553 -3.85 12.38 16.88
C ALA A 553 -5.32 11.94 17.13
N LEU A 554 -5.64 11.55 18.36
CA LEU A 554 -7.01 11.19 18.76
C LEU A 554 -7.97 12.39 18.71
N ALA A 555 -7.50 13.59 19.07
CA ALA A 555 -8.27 14.82 18.95
C ALA A 555 -8.59 15.14 17.48
N HIS A 556 -7.63 14.98 16.57
CA HIS A 556 -7.83 15.09 15.13
C HIS A 556 -8.86 14.08 14.62
N PHE A 557 -8.78 12.80 15.04
CA PHE A 557 -9.82 11.80 14.72
C PHE A 557 -11.20 12.26 15.18
N GLY A 558 -11.28 12.73 16.43
CA GLY A 558 -12.51 13.26 17.02
C GLY A 558 -13.10 14.42 16.21
N TYR A 559 -12.27 15.40 15.87
CA TYR A 559 -12.66 16.57 15.11
C TYR A 559 -13.14 16.21 13.70
N LYS A 560 -12.35 15.46 12.93
CA LYS A 560 -12.68 15.11 11.54
C LYS A 560 -13.95 14.28 11.45
N LEU A 561 -14.11 13.29 12.34
CA LEU A 561 -15.28 12.41 12.34
C LEU A 561 -16.55 13.08 12.84
N THR A 562 -16.44 14.14 13.64
CA THR A 562 -17.60 14.89 14.13
C THR A 562 -18.02 16.01 13.17
N TYR A 563 -17.06 16.73 12.60
CA TYR A 563 -17.33 18.01 11.91
C TYR A 563 -17.00 18.03 10.42
N THR A 564 -16.09 17.18 9.94
CA THR A 564 -15.63 17.21 8.53
C THR A 564 -16.25 16.08 7.71
N HIS A 565 -16.33 14.88 8.29
CA HIS A 565 -16.69 13.66 7.59
C HIS A 565 -17.83 12.91 8.26
N SER A 566 -18.69 13.55 9.04
CA SER A 566 -19.77 12.86 9.74
C SER A 566 -20.91 12.43 8.80
N THR A 567 -21.28 11.15 8.83
CA THR A 567 -22.44 10.59 8.14
C THR A 567 -23.74 11.12 8.74
N SER A 568 -23.89 11.08 10.07
CA SER A 568 -25.09 11.57 10.73
C SER A 568 -25.28 13.07 10.57
N GLN A 569 -24.21 13.87 10.56
CA GLN A 569 -24.28 15.29 10.27
C GLN A 569 -24.87 15.53 8.87
N LYS A 570 -24.35 14.85 7.84
CA LYS A 570 -24.86 15.00 6.47
C LYS A 570 -26.33 14.57 6.35
N ALA A 571 -26.70 13.46 6.96
CA ALA A 571 -28.08 12.98 6.96
C ALA A 571 -29.02 13.98 7.64
N LEU A 572 -28.64 14.50 8.81
CA LEU A 572 -29.41 15.52 9.52
C LEU A 572 -29.47 16.84 8.76
N GLN A 573 -28.36 17.26 8.12
CA GLN A 573 -28.34 18.48 7.33
C GLN A 573 -29.33 18.37 6.16
N HIS A 574 -29.35 17.23 5.46
CA HIS A 574 -30.32 17.00 4.39
C HIS A 574 -31.78 17.08 4.90
N ILE A 575 -32.05 16.59 6.11
CA ILE A 575 -33.36 16.72 6.75
C ILE A 575 -33.67 18.19 7.09
N TYR A 576 -32.70 18.93 7.62
CA TYR A 576 -32.86 20.35 7.95
C TYR A 576 -33.14 21.18 6.70
N ASP A 577 -32.35 20.97 5.64
CA ASP A 577 -32.53 21.66 4.35
C ASP A 577 -33.91 21.35 3.76
N TRP A 578 -34.35 20.09 3.81
CA TRP A 578 -35.69 19.68 3.36
C TRP A 578 -36.82 20.33 4.16
N LEU A 579 -36.61 20.54 5.46
CA LEU A 579 -37.57 21.21 6.35
C LEU A 579 -37.45 22.74 6.34
N GLY A 580 -36.52 23.31 5.59
CA GLY A 580 -36.24 24.76 5.59
C GLY A 580 -35.68 25.29 6.92
N ILE A 581 -34.98 24.45 7.68
CA ILE A 581 -34.36 24.83 8.96
C ILE A 581 -32.96 25.38 8.69
N GLU A 582 -32.77 26.69 8.89
CA GLU A 582 -31.47 27.36 8.77
C GLU A 582 -30.54 27.08 9.98
N ARG A 583 -30.17 25.82 10.16
CA ARG A 583 -29.25 25.40 11.22
C ARG A 583 -28.20 24.44 10.66
N THR A 584 -26.97 24.54 11.16
CA THR A 584 -25.94 23.54 10.90
C THR A 584 -26.17 22.32 11.80
N ALA A 585 -26.35 21.15 11.19
CA ALA A 585 -26.42 19.90 11.91
C ALA A 585 -25.09 19.59 12.63
N VAL A 586 -25.18 18.87 13.76
CA VAL A 586 -24.00 18.35 14.48
C VAL A 586 -24.02 16.83 14.37
N GLY A 587 -22.89 16.25 13.97
CA GLY A 587 -22.72 14.81 13.88
C GLY A 587 -22.77 14.13 15.25
N PHE A 588 -23.39 12.97 15.32
CA PHE A 588 -23.45 12.12 16.52
C PHE A 588 -22.83 10.73 16.31
N ASP A 589 -22.02 10.57 15.26
CA ASP A 589 -21.36 9.30 14.91
C ASP A 589 -20.48 8.78 16.05
N LEU A 590 -19.68 9.66 16.66
CA LEU A 590 -18.81 9.29 17.79
C LEU A 590 -19.59 9.01 19.07
N VAL A 591 -20.77 9.61 19.26
CA VAL A 591 -21.65 9.30 20.40
C VAL A 591 -22.16 7.87 20.27
N LEU A 592 -22.61 7.47 19.06
CA LEU A 592 -23.01 6.09 18.79
C LEU A 592 -21.84 5.12 18.91
N ALA A 593 -20.67 5.48 18.38
CA ALA A 593 -19.48 4.65 18.50
C ALA A 593 -19.06 4.47 19.97
N ALA A 594 -19.11 5.52 20.80
CA ALA A 594 -18.83 5.45 22.22
C ALA A 594 -19.83 4.53 22.96
N ALA A 595 -21.12 4.64 22.65
CA ALA A 595 -22.14 3.71 23.17
C ALA A 595 -21.83 2.27 22.73
N GLY A 596 -21.41 2.07 21.48
CA GLY A 596 -20.95 0.79 20.96
C GLY A 596 -19.74 0.23 21.68
N ILE A 597 -18.74 1.06 21.99
CA ILE A 597 -17.55 0.67 22.78
C ILE A 597 -17.99 0.20 24.17
N VAL A 598 -18.83 0.96 24.86
CA VAL A 598 -19.33 0.59 26.19
C VAL A 598 -20.06 -0.76 26.16
N LEU A 599 -20.96 -0.96 25.19
CA LEU A 599 -21.70 -2.21 25.05
C LEU A 599 -20.82 -3.39 24.64
N LEU A 600 -19.84 -3.16 23.75
CA LEU A 600 -18.87 -4.18 23.35
C LEU A 600 -17.98 -4.58 24.53
N LEU A 601 -17.45 -3.62 25.29
CA LEU A 601 -16.65 -3.89 26.48
C LEU A 601 -17.47 -4.57 27.57
N TRP A 602 -18.74 -4.19 27.74
CA TRP A 602 -19.65 -4.90 28.63
C TRP A 602 -19.84 -6.37 28.19
N HIS A 603 -20.01 -6.61 26.89
CA HIS A 603 -20.08 -7.97 26.33
C HIS A 603 -18.79 -8.76 26.60
N VAL A 604 -17.62 -8.15 26.36
CA VAL A 604 -16.32 -8.76 26.65
C VAL A 604 -16.15 -9.06 28.15
N GLY A 605 -16.54 -8.14 29.03
CA GLY A 605 -16.50 -8.36 30.47
C GLY A 605 -17.45 -9.46 30.93
N ARG A 606 -18.64 -9.54 30.32
CA ARG A 606 -19.68 -10.51 30.68
C ARG A 606 -19.39 -11.94 30.24
N TYR A 607 -18.80 -12.11 29.06
CA TYR A 607 -18.54 -13.42 28.43
C TYR A 607 -17.06 -13.82 28.44
N GLY A 608 -16.17 -12.90 28.80
CA GLY A 608 -14.75 -13.14 28.98
C GLY A 608 -13.88 -12.73 27.79
N LEU A 609 -12.56 -12.66 28.05
CA LEU A 609 -11.55 -12.24 27.08
C LEU A 609 -11.37 -13.21 25.91
N TRP A 610 -11.82 -14.46 26.03
CA TRP A 610 -11.60 -15.49 25.01
C TRP A 610 -12.68 -15.56 23.92
N THR A 611 -13.60 -14.60 23.93
CA THR A 611 -14.74 -14.52 23.02
C THR A 611 -14.36 -13.92 21.67
N PRO A 612 -15.14 -14.16 20.61
CA PRO A 612 -14.97 -13.49 19.31
C PRO A 612 -14.97 -11.96 19.41
N HIS A 613 -15.88 -11.41 20.21
CA HIS A 613 -15.99 -9.96 20.47
C HIS A 613 -14.71 -9.38 21.06
N ALA A 614 -14.10 -10.08 22.02
CA ALA A 614 -12.86 -9.62 22.65
C ALA A 614 -11.69 -9.57 21.66
N LEU A 615 -11.54 -10.60 20.82
CA LEU A 615 -10.46 -10.64 19.84
C LEU A 615 -10.60 -9.53 18.79
N VAL A 616 -11.82 -9.28 18.30
CA VAL A 616 -12.10 -8.17 17.38
C VAL A 616 -11.85 -6.82 18.07
N ALA A 617 -12.29 -6.65 19.32
CA ALA A 617 -12.04 -5.43 20.09
C ALA A 617 -10.54 -5.15 20.27
N ILE A 618 -9.74 -6.17 20.56
CA ILE A 618 -8.27 -6.05 20.68
C ILE A 618 -7.66 -5.57 19.36
N LEU A 619 -8.08 -6.11 18.22
CA LEU A 619 -7.57 -5.71 16.91
C LEU A 619 -8.00 -4.30 16.51
N MET A 620 -9.26 -3.92 16.74
CA MET A 620 -9.73 -2.56 16.49
C MET A 620 -8.98 -1.53 17.36
N ALA A 621 -8.83 -1.82 18.65
CA ALA A 621 -8.07 -0.96 19.56
C ALA A 621 -6.58 -0.90 19.18
N GLY A 622 -5.99 -2.03 18.77
CA GLY A 622 -4.62 -2.10 18.29
C GLY A 622 -4.39 -1.24 17.05
N GLU A 623 -5.29 -1.28 16.08
CA GLU A 623 -5.18 -0.48 14.86
C GLU A 623 -5.27 1.03 15.17
N ILE A 624 -6.25 1.44 15.99
CA ILE A 624 -6.37 2.85 16.42
C ILE A 624 -5.11 3.30 17.17
N ALA A 625 -4.58 2.47 18.06
CA ALA A 625 -3.37 2.78 18.82
C ALA A 625 -2.15 2.92 17.90
N ILE A 626 -1.95 2.00 16.95
CA ILE A 626 -0.84 2.06 15.99
C ILE A 626 -0.94 3.33 15.13
N LEU A 627 -2.14 3.69 14.66
CA LEU A 627 -2.36 4.91 13.89
C LEU A 627 -2.07 6.16 14.72
N ALA A 628 -2.61 6.25 15.94
CA ALA A 628 -2.37 7.38 16.82
C ALA A 628 -0.88 7.54 17.20
N LEU A 629 -0.16 6.44 17.36
CA LEU A 629 1.29 6.45 17.64
C LEU A 629 2.13 6.79 16.41
N GLY A 630 1.70 6.40 15.21
CA GLY A 630 2.45 6.57 13.96
C GLY A 630 2.13 7.84 13.18
N MET A 631 0.99 8.49 13.44
CA MET A 631 0.54 9.67 12.71
C MET A 631 1.32 10.91 13.15
N LYS A 632 2.09 11.48 12.23
CA LYS A 632 2.80 12.77 12.41
C LYS A 632 2.23 13.91 11.55
N ALA A 633 1.32 13.58 10.64
CA ALA A 633 0.65 14.51 9.75
C ALA A 633 -0.85 14.17 9.62
N ASP A 634 -1.73 15.17 9.76
CA ASP A 634 -3.19 15.07 9.64
C ASP A 634 -3.61 15.06 8.16
N PHE A 635 -3.38 13.93 7.49
CA PHE A 635 -3.98 13.67 6.19
C PHE A 635 -5.30 12.92 6.32
N TYR A 636 -6.33 13.39 5.61
CA TYR A 636 -7.68 12.84 5.67
C TYR A 636 -7.71 11.32 5.44
N ARG A 637 -6.88 10.79 4.53
CA ARG A 637 -6.77 9.35 4.25
C ARG A 637 -6.40 8.48 5.46
N TYR A 638 -5.66 9.01 6.44
CA TYR A 638 -5.29 8.25 7.65
C TYR A 638 -6.48 7.96 8.57
N HIS A 639 -7.63 8.58 8.31
CA HIS A 639 -8.84 8.42 9.11
C HIS A 639 -9.73 7.27 8.63
N LEU A 640 -9.54 6.75 7.41
CA LEU A 640 -10.37 5.66 6.85
C LEU A 640 -10.39 4.40 7.73
N PRO A 641 -9.26 3.89 8.27
CA PRO A 641 -9.33 2.80 9.23
C PRO A 641 -10.19 3.07 10.45
N VAL A 642 -10.14 4.30 10.98
CA VAL A 642 -10.96 4.72 12.11
C VAL A 642 -12.43 4.77 11.72
N VAL A 643 -12.77 5.25 10.52
CA VAL A 643 -14.14 5.25 9.97
C VAL A 643 -14.72 3.84 9.91
N MET A 644 -13.96 2.84 9.47
CA MET A 644 -14.44 1.45 9.43
C MET A 644 -14.74 0.90 10.82
N ILE A 645 -13.90 1.22 11.79
CA ILE A 645 -14.10 0.82 13.19
C ILE A 645 -15.32 1.53 13.77
N VAL A 646 -15.49 2.83 13.50
CA VAL A 646 -16.65 3.63 13.88
C VAL A 646 -17.93 3.10 13.22
N SER A 647 -17.89 2.63 11.98
CA SER A 647 -19.02 1.95 11.32
C SER A 647 -19.48 0.73 12.12
N ALA A 648 -18.55 -0.16 12.47
CA ALA A 648 -18.87 -1.34 13.27
C ALA A 648 -19.39 -0.96 14.67
N LEU A 649 -18.73 -0.02 15.36
CA LEU A 649 -19.09 0.38 16.73
C LEU A 649 -20.41 1.15 16.80
N SER A 650 -20.66 2.10 15.90
CA SER A 650 -21.92 2.88 15.86
C SER A 650 -23.13 2.00 15.54
N SER A 651 -22.94 0.94 14.77
CA SER A 651 -23.99 -0.05 14.48
C SER A 651 -24.32 -0.99 15.64
N TYR A 652 -23.39 -1.13 16.59
CA TYR A 652 -23.52 -2.05 17.73
C TYR A 652 -24.76 -1.74 18.60
N PRO A 653 -24.97 -0.50 19.11
CA PRO A 653 -26.16 -0.17 19.89
C PRO A 653 -27.45 -0.32 19.08
N ILE A 654 -27.41 -0.11 17.76
CA ILE A 654 -28.58 -0.27 16.88
C ILE A 654 -28.98 -1.75 16.82
N GLY A 655 -28.01 -2.65 16.64
CA GLY A 655 -28.22 -4.09 16.66
C GLY A 655 -28.80 -4.55 18.00
N ILE A 656 -28.16 -4.21 19.12
CA ILE A 656 -28.61 -4.61 20.46
C ILE A 656 -30.00 -4.02 20.78
N GLY A 657 -30.23 -2.75 20.45
CA GLY A 657 -31.53 -2.11 20.64
C GLY A 657 -32.66 -2.80 19.89
N TRP A 658 -32.38 -3.28 18.66
CA TRP A 658 -33.33 -4.07 17.88
C TRP A 658 -33.68 -5.40 18.56
N GLU A 659 -32.70 -6.12 19.10
CA GLU A 659 -32.93 -7.37 19.83
C GLU A 659 -33.82 -7.14 21.07
N ILE A 660 -33.53 -6.09 21.84
CA ILE A 660 -34.33 -5.72 23.03
C ILE A 660 -35.76 -5.42 22.60
N LEU A 661 -35.95 -4.66 21.52
CA LEU A 661 -37.27 -4.33 20.99
C LEU A 661 -38.03 -5.59 20.56
N CYS A 662 -37.41 -6.50 19.80
CA CYS A 662 -38.02 -7.75 19.38
C CYS A 662 -38.39 -8.65 20.57
N ALA A 663 -37.53 -8.73 21.59
CA ALA A 663 -37.81 -9.47 22.81
C ALA A 663 -39.01 -8.89 23.56
N TRP A 664 -39.07 -7.56 23.71
CA TRP A 664 -40.18 -6.86 24.35
C TRP A 664 -41.51 -7.03 23.60
N VAL A 665 -41.51 -6.92 22.26
CA VAL A 665 -42.71 -7.16 21.44
C VAL A 665 -43.17 -8.61 21.56
N SER A 666 -42.24 -9.56 21.55
CA SER A 666 -42.57 -10.99 21.67
C SER A 666 -43.17 -11.31 23.04
N GLN A 667 -42.61 -10.75 24.12
CA GLN A 667 -43.13 -10.91 25.47
C GLN A 667 -44.57 -10.39 25.61
N ARG A 668 -44.87 -9.23 24.99
CA ARG A 668 -46.23 -8.67 24.97
C ARG A 668 -47.23 -9.51 24.19
N ARG A 669 -46.80 -10.22 23.14
CA ARG A 669 -47.66 -11.14 22.39
C ARG A 669 -47.95 -12.43 23.14
N THR A 670 -47.04 -12.87 24.00
CA THR A 670 -47.19 -14.09 24.80
C THR A 670 -47.89 -13.87 26.13
N GLN A 671 -48.04 -12.62 26.59
CA GLN A 671 -48.89 -12.35 27.74
C GLN A 671 -50.34 -12.69 27.34
N PRO A 672 -50.99 -13.66 28.01
CA PRO A 672 -52.37 -14.01 27.70
C PRO A 672 -53.20 -12.73 27.78
N THR A 673 -54.05 -12.50 26.78
CA THR A 673 -55.06 -11.45 26.85
C THR A 673 -55.78 -11.65 28.18
N PRO A 674 -55.84 -10.64 29.07
CA PRO A 674 -56.49 -10.81 30.36
C PRO A 674 -57.84 -11.45 30.09
N GLU A 675 -58.04 -12.64 30.67
CA GLU A 675 -59.28 -13.39 30.52
C GLU A 675 -60.37 -12.42 30.94
N ILE A 676 -61.18 -11.98 29.97
CA ILE A 676 -62.33 -11.12 30.26
C ILE A 676 -63.23 -12.04 31.08
N ILE A 677 -63.16 -11.90 32.40
CA ILE A 677 -64.07 -12.58 33.31
C ILE A 677 -65.45 -12.20 32.80
N PRO A 678 -66.26 -13.16 32.29
CA PRO A 678 -67.59 -12.85 31.81
C PRO A 678 -68.34 -12.13 32.92
N GLU A 679 -69.08 -11.06 32.61
CA GLU A 679 -69.88 -10.32 33.61
C GLU A 679 -70.80 -11.24 34.42
N GLU A 680 -71.21 -12.39 33.83
CA GLU A 680 -72.00 -13.43 34.49
C GLU A 680 -71.27 -14.14 35.65
N ALA A 681 -69.94 -14.10 35.73
CA ALA A 681 -69.17 -14.63 36.85
C ALA A 681 -68.92 -13.59 37.97
N ILE A 682 -69.37 -12.34 37.76
CA ILE A 682 -69.32 -11.24 38.74
C ILE A 682 -70.68 -11.04 39.44
N ALA A 683 -71.76 -11.65 38.91
CA ALA A 683 -73.08 -11.74 39.55
C ALA A 683 -73.22 -13.05 40.34
#